data_AF-A0A7Y2MWR2-F1
#
_entry.id   AF-A0A7Y2MWR2-F1
#
_cell.length_a   1.000
_cell.length_b   1.000
_cell.length_c   1.000
_cell.angle_alpha   90.00
_cell.angle_beta   90.00
_cell.angle_gamma   90.00
#
_symmetry.space_group_name_H-M   'P 1'
#
loop_
_entity.id
_entity.type
_entity.pdbx_description
1 polymer ?
#
loop_
_entity_poly.entity_id
_entity_poly.type
_entity_poly.pdbx_seq_one_letter_code
_entity_poly.pdbx_strand_id
1 'polypeptide(L)'
;DREQPSLSEFVSKVSAPPIGHNCWVEDPETCGTIVTNWIENWVGEPPGGGRQIVLTAPESRDPSASKNFPADPALFAQLVHEPILREYCSDCHSSESPNAQQPYFADPDINVAYEAAKSKINLDTPGDSRFVGKVSPVPFGESHNCWFNNDCSASSAEMLGTEQPPAGIAGFAAGIVPTAVNPDLVYSKAVRLVDGTPASGGNRFEDTQIALWEFKTGDGLIAYDTSGVDPAIDLTFSGDVSWYGGWGITIGNSETPGPGKARGSTTASKKLYDILAEAGEFSIEAWVVPANVTQEMSQIVTYSSSNADRNFALQQTLYNYDFLLLTDAADQAGQPFFDPTGEPALSTPDMDEVLQATLQHVVATYSPVDGRKIYVNGNLVSNTDPVPGGTFIDWRDNMAFILGNEASGDGVWEGTFRLVAVHRRAMTEAQITQNFDAGVGEKFYLMFDISERIAAADESSYILFEAQQFDSYAYLFDKPHFVTLDGSEPSGIPIRGVRVAMNGQEAPVGQTYATIEDVLDAGEFEELGQPLSTLGAVIPLEKGAEDDEFFLTFDELASSTYDRPDDPTLVITPTDASDDERAARIGVRTFDEIDATYASITGVDRASYQRPPGVFPVDATFQELRQSLPAVEDVNTLLSAHQVAIAQLAIQYCDAIIGSNAEPNPDAGSIWPGFDFNQAASQAFSAANRATFVDPLIARATGQTPAGPAIATQPSYAEIYEELASFQAANGRPDNLIDRLLAGPSDTRAIAKSVCASLLGSAATLIQ
;
A
#
# COMPACT_ATOMS: atom_id res chain seq x y z
N ASP A 1 -20.49 27.72 21.14
CA ASP A 1 -19.71 28.27 20.03
C ASP A 1 -20.41 27.84 18.74
N ARG A 2 -20.97 28.77 17.96
CA ARG A 2 -21.72 28.42 16.73
C ARG A 2 -20.80 28.35 15.51
N GLU A 3 -19.66 29.00 15.59
CA GLU A 3 -18.67 29.06 14.50
C GLU A 3 -17.70 27.89 14.62
N GLN A 4 -17.43 27.41 15.85
CA GLN A 4 -16.62 26.22 16.12
C GLN A 4 -17.28 25.29 17.13
N PRO A 5 -18.23 24.44 16.70
CA PRO A 5 -18.94 23.50 17.57
C PRO A 5 -18.00 22.61 18.41
N SER A 6 -16.89 22.15 17.84
CA SER A 6 -15.89 21.30 18.48
C SER A 6 -15.25 21.93 19.73
N LEU A 7 -15.05 23.26 19.74
CA LEU A 7 -14.50 24.00 20.88
C LEU A 7 -15.55 24.38 21.92
N SER A 8 -16.82 24.01 21.73
CA SER A 8 -17.86 24.37 22.68
C SER A 8 -17.63 23.70 24.05
N GLU A 9 -18.00 24.41 25.12
CA GLU A 9 -17.99 23.84 26.48
C GLU A 9 -18.86 22.57 26.60
N PHE A 10 -19.84 22.43 25.71
CA PHE A 10 -20.68 21.23 25.64
C PHE A 10 -19.93 20.04 25.07
N VAL A 11 -19.26 20.20 23.91
CA VAL A 11 -18.44 19.15 23.30
C VAL A 11 -17.30 18.77 24.24
N SER A 12 -16.48 19.72 24.68
CA SER A 12 -15.35 19.44 25.60
C SER A 12 -15.73 18.67 26.86
N LYS A 13 -16.92 18.91 27.45
CA LYS A 13 -17.40 18.14 28.60
C LYS A 13 -17.79 16.71 28.25
N VAL A 14 -18.35 16.49 27.07
CA VAL A 14 -18.72 15.15 26.59
C VAL A 14 -17.47 14.38 26.14
N SER A 15 -16.47 15.05 25.59
CA SER A 15 -15.20 14.45 25.13
C SER A 15 -14.18 14.17 26.24
N ALA A 16 -14.37 14.71 27.45
CA ALA A 16 -13.33 14.66 28.47
C ALA A 16 -13.11 13.25 29.07
N PRO A 17 -11.89 12.67 29.00
CA PRO A 17 -11.59 11.39 29.63
C PRO A 17 -11.76 11.45 31.17
N PRO A 18 -12.01 10.30 31.84
CA PRO A 18 -11.94 8.94 31.32
C PRO A 18 -13.25 8.36 30.74
N ILE A 19 -14.40 9.02 30.89
CA ILE A 19 -15.70 8.51 30.40
C ILE A 19 -16.49 9.56 29.62
N GLY A 20 -16.16 10.86 29.71
CA GLY A 20 -17.00 11.89 29.14
C GLY A 20 -18.30 12.09 29.93
N HIS A 21 -18.85 13.31 29.94
CA HIS A 21 -20.08 13.58 30.66
C HIS A 21 -21.30 12.94 29.95
N ASN A 22 -21.72 11.76 30.42
CA ASN A 22 -22.79 10.93 29.83
C ASN A 22 -22.48 10.43 28.41
N CYS A 23 -21.22 10.14 28.09
CA CYS A 23 -20.94 9.41 26.85
C CYS A 23 -21.63 8.04 26.88
N TRP A 24 -22.19 7.65 25.73
CA TRP A 24 -22.95 6.41 25.55
C TRP A 24 -22.18 5.31 24.81
N VAL A 25 -20.94 5.60 24.44
CA VAL A 25 -19.94 4.62 23.96
C VAL A 25 -18.73 4.60 24.90
N GLU A 26 -17.81 3.65 24.72
CA GLU A 26 -16.64 3.50 25.60
C GLU A 26 -15.59 4.60 25.37
N ASP A 27 -15.49 5.13 24.15
CA ASP A 27 -14.58 6.20 23.76
C ASP A 27 -15.24 7.61 23.89
N PRO A 28 -14.82 8.44 24.85
CA PRO A 28 -15.34 9.80 25.01
C PRO A 28 -15.11 10.71 23.80
N GLU A 29 -13.99 10.53 23.08
CA GLU A 29 -13.66 11.35 21.91
C GLU A 29 -14.67 11.12 20.77
N THR A 30 -15.08 9.86 20.57
CA THR A 30 -16.18 9.50 19.66
C THR A 30 -17.47 10.25 20.02
N CYS A 31 -17.87 10.29 21.30
CA CYS A 31 -19.05 11.06 21.71
C CYS A 31 -18.89 12.56 21.41
N GLY A 32 -17.70 13.11 21.66
CA GLY A 32 -17.35 14.48 21.30
C GLY A 32 -17.52 14.78 19.81
N THR A 33 -17.01 13.87 18.97
CA THR A 33 -17.13 13.94 17.50
C THR A 33 -18.59 13.87 17.06
N ILE A 34 -19.38 12.92 17.57
CA ILE A 34 -20.79 12.78 17.22
C ILE A 34 -21.59 14.04 17.62
N VAL A 35 -21.36 14.56 18.81
CA VAL A 35 -22.02 15.80 19.28
C VAL A 35 -21.62 17.00 18.42
N THR A 36 -20.34 17.09 18.03
CA THR A 36 -19.87 18.12 17.10
C THR A 36 -20.66 18.04 15.80
N ASN A 37 -20.77 16.86 15.20
CA ASN A 37 -21.51 16.61 13.97
C ASN A 37 -23.00 16.96 14.10
N TRP A 38 -23.63 16.66 15.25
CA TRP A 38 -25.01 17.09 15.52
C TRP A 38 -25.18 18.61 15.55
N ILE A 39 -24.24 19.32 16.18
CA ILE A 39 -24.30 20.79 16.25
C ILE A 39 -24.06 21.39 14.85
N GLU A 40 -23.09 20.87 14.10
CA GLU A 40 -22.80 21.30 12.72
C GLU A 40 -24.04 21.13 11.83
N ASN A 41 -24.64 19.93 11.83
CA ASN A 41 -25.88 19.64 11.12
C ASN A 41 -27.06 20.52 11.56
N TRP A 42 -27.11 20.92 12.83
CA TRP A 42 -28.16 21.78 13.36
C TRP A 42 -27.99 23.25 12.98
N VAL A 43 -26.75 23.76 12.95
CA VAL A 43 -26.47 25.16 12.62
C VAL A 43 -26.77 25.46 11.15
N GLY A 44 -26.55 24.48 10.27
CA GLY A 44 -26.77 24.58 8.81
C GLY A 44 -25.72 25.46 8.11
N GLU A 45 -25.46 25.19 6.83
CA GLU A 45 -24.33 25.81 6.12
C GLU A 45 -24.60 27.23 5.57
N PRO A 46 -23.60 28.13 5.59
CA PRO A 46 -23.44 29.20 4.60
C PRO A 46 -23.06 28.61 3.22
N PRO A 47 -23.40 29.26 2.10
CA PRO A 47 -23.11 28.71 0.76
C PRO A 47 -21.59 28.58 0.54
N GLY A 48 -21.08 27.35 0.46
CA GLY A 48 -19.66 27.04 0.24
C GLY A 48 -19.13 25.82 1.00
N GLY A 49 -19.85 25.38 2.02
CA GLY A 49 -19.74 24.08 2.70
C GLY A 49 -18.39 23.56 3.16
N GLY A 50 -18.10 23.77 4.45
CA GLY A 50 -16.87 23.34 5.09
C GLY A 50 -16.77 23.76 6.56
N ARG A 51 -16.11 22.94 7.38
CA ARG A 51 -15.64 23.34 8.72
C ARG A 51 -14.63 24.49 8.57
N GLN A 52 -14.87 25.64 9.21
CA GLN A 52 -13.91 26.74 9.26
C GLN A 52 -12.84 26.45 10.33
N ILE A 53 -11.57 26.33 9.93
CA ILE A 53 -10.46 26.09 10.85
C ILE A 53 -9.95 27.43 11.38
N VAL A 54 -9.95 27.61 12.70
CA VAL A 54 -9.35 28.79 13.35
C VAL A 54 -8.05 28.39 14.02
N LEU A 55 -6.97 29.03 13.59
CA LEU A 55 -5.64 28.81 14.14
C LEU A 55 -5.59 29.29 15.59
N THR A 56 -5.15 28.41 16.49
CA THR A 56 -4.95 28.73 17.91
C THR A 56 -3.48 28.61 18.25
N ALA A 57 -2.91 29.66 18.86
CA ALA A 57 -1.52 29.67 19.29
C ALA A 57 -1.21 28.45 20.17
N PRO A 58 -0.15 27.65 19.86
CA PRO A 58 0.29 26.58 20.74
C PRO A 58 0.95 27.18 21.99
N GLU A 59 1.08 26.37 23.05
CA GLU A 59 1.80 26.79 24.24
C GLU A 59 3.27 27.10 23.90
N SER A 60 3.73 28.32 24.18
CA SER A 60 5.12 28.70 23.94
C SER A 60 6.09 27.92 24.83
N ARG A 61 6.94 27.09 24.21
CA ARG A 61 7.96 26.27 24.88
C ARG A 61 9.30 26.35 24.14
N ASP A 62 10.39 26.46 24.87
CA ASP A 62 11.71 26.32 24.26
C ASP A 62 12.01 24.85 23.94
N PRO A 63 12.72 24.54 22.84
CA PRO A 63 13.14 23.18 22.54
C PRO A 63 13.94 22.58 23.68
N SER A 64 13.59 21.35 24.07
CA SER A 64 14.15 20.68 25.23
C SER A 64 15.33 19.76 24.87
N ALA A 65 16.14 19.42 25.87
CA ALA A 65 17.12 18.35 25.70
C ALA A 65 16.40 17.01 25.70
N SER A 66 16.74 16.14 24.76
CA SER A 66 15.99 14.91 24.48
C SER A 66 16.90 13.70 24.41
N LYS A 67 16.45 12.56 24.91
CA LYS A 67 17.14 11.29 24.66
C LYS A 67 16.81 10.79 23.27
N ASN A 68 17.85 10.62 22.46
CA ASN A 68 17.73 10.04 21.13
C ASN A 68 18.33 8.63 21.16
N PHE A 69 17.76 7.72 20.37
CA PHE A 69 18.30 6.36 20.27
C PHE A 69 19.75 6.40 19.79
N PRO A 70 20.71 5.85 20.56
CA PRO A 70 22.10 5.81 20.14
C PRO A 70 22.28 5.04 18.82
N ALA A 71 23.22 5.45 17.98
CA ALA A 71 23.56 4.71 16.76
C ALA A 71 24.15 3.31 17.07
N ASP A 72 24.80 3.17 18.22
CA ASP A 72 25.32 1.89 18.71
C ASP A 72 24.26 1.16 19.55
N PRO A 73 23.78 -0.03 19.12
CA PRO A 73 22.76 -0.79 19.84
C PRO A 73 23.29 -1.53 21.08
N ALA A 74 24.59 -1.44 21.42
CA ALA A 74 25.19 -2.26 22.48
C ALA A 74 24.48 -2.16 23.85
N LEU A 75 24.02 -0.97 24.23
CA LEU A 75 23.31 -0.78 25.49
C LEU A 75 21.91 -1.42 25.46
N PHE A 76 21.21 -1.32 24.32
CA PHE A 76 19.93 -1.99 24.09
C PHE A 76 20.10 -3.52 24.10
N ALA A 77 21.14 -4.03 23.42
CA ALA A 77 21.52 -5.44 23.42
C ALA A 77 21.67 -5.98 24.85
N GLN A 78 22.43 -5.25 25.67
CA GLN A 78 22.76 -5.66 27.02
C GLN A 78 21.56 -5.61 27.99
N LEU A 79 20.71 -4.60 27.89
CA LEU A 79 19.71 -4.30 28.93
C LEU A 79 18.28 -4.72 28.57
N VAL A 80 17.96 -4.84 27.28
CA VAL A 80 16.59 -5.11 26.81
C VAL A 80 16.55 -6.36 25.93
N HIS A 81 17.36 -6.42 24.88
CA HIS A 81 17.23 -7.46 23.86
C HIS A 81 17.68 -8.83 24.35
N GLU A 82 18.94 -9.02 24.74
CA GLU A 82 19.44 -10.33 25.19
C GLU A 82 18.72 -10.87 26.43
N PRO A 83 18.50 -10.09 27.52
CA PRO A 83 17.91 -10.64 28.75
C PRO A 83 16.39 -10.82 28.68
N ILE A 84 15.68 -10.11 27.81
CA ILE A 84 14.20 -10.09 27.81
C ILE A 84 13.62 -10.45 26.45
N LEU A 85 13.89 -9.67 25.39
CA LEU A 85 13.26 -9.90 24.08
C LEU A 85 13.69 -11.24 23.47
N ARG A 86 14.98 -11.58 23.56
CA ARG A 86 15.53 -12.83 23.03
C ARG A 86 15.15 -14.04 23.87
N GLU A 87 14.97 -13.87 25.17
CA GLU A 87 14.56 -14.96 26.07
C GLU A 87 13.06 -15.28 25.92
N TYR A 88 12.20 -14.25 25.88
CA TYR A 88 10.76 -14.43 25.99
C TYR A 88 9.98 -14.20 24.69
N CYS A 89 10.57 -13.54 23.70
CA CYS A 89 9.86 -13.13 22.48
C CYS A 89 10.42 -13.75 21.19
N SER A 90 11.62 -14.35 21.18
CA SER A 90 12.27 -14.85 19.95
C SER A 90 11.51 -15.98 19.27
N ASP A 91 10.70 -16.73 20.01
CA ASP A 91 9.88 -17.82 19.46
C ASP A 91 8.79 -17.31 18.49
N CYS A 92 8.50 -16.01 18.46
CA CYS A 92 7.60 -15.39 17.48
C CYS A 92 8.27 -14.20 16.78
N HIS A 93 8.90 -13.27 17.51
CA HIS A 93 9.40 -12.00 16.97
C HIS A 93 10.86 -12.05 16.46
N SER A 94 11.22 -13.16 15.81
CA SER A 94 12.50 -13.32 15.11
C SER A 94 12.24 -13.86 13.71
N SER A 95 13.02 -13.39 12.72
CA SER A 95 13.00 -13.93 11.36
C SER A 95 13.43 -15.40 11.28
N GLU A 96 14.12 -15.91 12.30
CA GLU A 96 14.52 -17.32 12.39
C GLU A 96 13.47 -18.22 13.05
N SER A 97 12.37 -17.64 13.56
CA SER A 97 11.31 -18.44 14.20
C SER A 97 10.50 -19.26 13.18
N PRO A 98 10.15 -20.52 13.48
CA PRO A 98 9.17 -21.28 12.71
C PRO A 98 7.77 -20.63 12.65
N ASN A 99 7.45 -19.73 13.59
CA ASN A 99 6.21 -18.96 13.66
C ASN A 99 6.52 -17.45 13.61
N ALA A 100 7.46 -17.04 12.76
CA ALA A 100 7.94 -15.67 12.66
C ALA A 100 6.79 -14.64 12.49
N GLN A 101 6.82 -13.61 13.32
CA GLN A 101 5.84 -12.54 13.45
C GLN A 101 6.58 -11.20 13.49
N GLN A 102 6.17 -10.26 12.64
CA GLN A 102 6.72 -8.91 12.60
C GLN A 102 5.99 -8.01 13.61
N PRO A 103 6.69 -7.11 14.34
CA PRO A 103 8.07 -6.69 14.09
C PRO A 103 9.14 -7.62 14.69
N TYR A 104 10.28 -7.78 14.01
CA TYR A 104 11.37 -8.68 14.43
C TYR A 104 12.29 -8.09 15.52
N PHE A 105 11.71 -7.53 16.58
CA PHE A 105 12.46 -6.90 17.68
C PHE A 105 13.22 -7.90 18.58
N ALA A 106 13.07 -9.21 18.37
CA ALA A 106 13.78 -10.27 19.08
C ALA A 106 14.75 -11.05 18.16
N ASP A 107 15.05 -10.53 16.97
CA ASP A 107 15.92 -11.17 15.99
C ASP A 107 17.36 -11.39 16.51
N PRO A 108 18.07 -12.47 16.11
CA PRO A 108 19.50 -12.63 16.39
C PRO A 108 20.37 -11.51 15.87
N ASP A 109 20.00 -10.90 14.73
CA ASP A 109 20.69 -9.71 14.26
C ASP A 109 20.24 -8.52 15.09
N ILE A 110 21.14 -8.05 15.96
CA ILE A 110 20.88 -6.94 16.86
C ILE A 110 20.48 -5.65 16.13
N ASN A 111 20.96 -5.43 14.89
CA ASN A 111 20.60 -4.23 14.15
C ASN A 111 19.15 -4.29 13.68
N VAL A 112 18.70 -5.44 13.19
CA VAL A 112 17.29 -5.68 12.81
C VAL A 112 16.40 -5.52 14.03
N ALA A 113 16.77 -6.15 15.15
CA ALA A 113 16.02 -6.08 16.39
C ALA A 113 15.93 -4.65 16.95
N TYR A 114 17.03 -3.91 16.89
CA TYR A 114 17.11 -2.55 17.40
C TYR A 114 16.24 -1.58 16.61
N GLU A 115 16.33 -1.59 15.28
CA GLU A 115 15.48 -0.74 14.43
C GLU A 115 13.99 -1.05 14.64
N ALA A 116 13.62 -2.34 14.72
CA ALA A 116 12.24 -2.77 14.97
C ALA A 116 11.71 -2.37 16.36
N ALA A 117 12.60 -2.14 17.35
CA ALA A 117 12.24 -1.81 18.72
C ALA A 117 12.07 -0.31 18.99
N LYS A 118 12.68 0.58 18.19
CA LYS A 118 12.73 2.03 18.46
C LYS A 118 11.34 2.64 18.67
N SER A 119 10.41 2.40 17.75
CA SER A 119 9.03 2.93 17.81
C SER A 119 8.16 2.29 18.92
N LYS A 120 8.71 1.38 19.73
CA LYS A 120 8.03 0.66 20.82
C LYS A 120 8.58 1.02 22.19
N ILE A 121 9.64 1.84 22.26
CA ILE A 121 10.30 2.27 23.49
C ILE A 121 10.16 3.78 23.64
N ASN A 122 9.61 4.23 24.76
CA ASN A 122 9.63 5.63 25.16
C ASN A 122 10.86 5.88 26.06
N LEU A 123 11.81 6.70 25.58
CA LEU A 123 13.06 6.97 26.29
C LEU A 123 12.91 7.98 27.45
N ASP A 124 11.90 8.84 27.38
CA ASP A 124 11.67 9.89 28.38
C ASP A 124 10.75 9.39 29.50
N THR A 125 9.72 8.63 29.13
CA THR A 125 8.81 7.94 30.05
C THR A 125 8.82 6.43 29.81
N PRO A 126 9.85 5.69 30.28
CA PRO A 126 9.99 4.25 30.06
C PRO A 126 8.76 3.39 30.38
N GLY A 127 7.95 3.81 31.36
CA GLY A 127 6.71 3.13 31.76
C GLY A 127 5.65 3.08 30.65
N ASP A 128 5.64 4.06 29.76
CA ASP A 128 4.64 4.19 28.69
C ASP A 128 5.07 3.45 27.41
N SER A 129 6.23 2.76 27.44
CA SER A 129 6.71 1.96 26.31
C SER A 129 5.72 0.85 25.95
N ARG A 130 5.50 0.65 24.65
CA ARG A 130 4.57 -0.38 24.13
C ARG A 130 4.88 -1.77 24.65
N PHE A 131 6.17 -2.12 24.77
CA PHE A 131 6.60 -3.39 25.36
C PHE A 131 6.08 -3.59 26.79
N VAL A 132 6.09 -2.54 27.62
CA VAL A 132 5.62 -2.59 29.00
C VAL A 132 4.11 -2.76 29.04
N GLY A 133 3.36 -1.97 28.25
CA GLY A 133 1.91 -2.08 28.15
C GLY A 133 1.43 -3.44 27.63
N LYS A 134 2.13 -4.00 26.64
CA LYS A 134 1.77 -5.27 26.00
C LYS A 134 1.78 -6.44 26.98
N VAL A 135 2.75 -6.49 27.89
CA VAL A 135 2.89 -7.56 28.90
C VAL A 135 2.26 -7.20 30.25
N SER A 136 1.73 -5.98 30.41
CA SER A 136 1.07 -5.53 31.65
C SER A 136 -0.32 -6.17 31.84
N PRO A 137 -0.79 -6.33 33.09
CA PRO A 137 -2.09 -6.96 33.36
C PRO A 137 -3.26 -6.06 32.95
N VAL A 138 -4.32 -6.68 32.41
CA VAL A 138 -5.64 -6.03 32.24
C VAL A 138 -6.19 -5.53 33.58
N PRO A 139 -6.93 -4.40 33.63
CA PRO A 139 -7.42 -3.61 32.51
C PRO A 139 -6.46 -2.55 31.97
N PHE A 140 -5.25 -2.42 32.54
CA PHE A 140 -4.31 -1.33 32.21
C PHE A 140 -3.26 -1.72 31.14
N GLY A 141 -3.22 -3.01 30.75
CA GLY A 141 -2.35 -3.54 29.69
C GLY A 141 -3.00 -4.75 29.01
N GLU A 142 -2.25 -5.48 28.20
CA GLU A 142 -2.82 -6.50 27.28
C GLU A 142 -2.59 -7.95 27.70
N SER A 143 -1.82 -8.20 28.76
CA SER A 143 -1.55 -9.55 29.28
C SER A 143 -1.01 -10.53 28.22
N HIS A 144 -0.19 -10.03 27.29
CA HIS A 144 0.35 -10.81 26.18
C HIS A 144 1.49 -11.73 26.63
N ASN A 145 1.29 -13.05 26.55
CA ASN A 145 2.29 -14.11 26.78
C ASN A 145 3.23 -13.86 27.98
N CYS A 146 2.66 -13.44 29.10
CA CYS A 146 3.41 -13.12 30.31
C CYS A 146 4.20 -14.34 30.82
N TRP A 147 5.41 -14.11 31.31
CA TRP A 147 6.25 -15.15 31.91
C TRP A 147 6.05 -15.21 33.44
N PHE A 148 6.94 -15.89 34.16
CA PHE A 148 6.79 -16.15 35.61
C PHE A 148 5.48 -16.84 36.00
N ASN A 149 5.08 -17.88 35.26
CA ASN A 149 3.77 -18.54 35.40
C ASN A 149 2.58 -17.60 35.14
N ASN A 150 2.68 -16.80 34.07
CA ASN A 150 1.65 -15.87 33.62
C ASN A 150 1.39 -14.72 34.60
N ASP A 151 2.42 -14.28 35.33
CA ASP A 151 2.37 -13.09 36.18
C ASP A 151 2.75 -11.86 35.35
N CYS A 152 1.73 -11.25 34.76
CA CYS A 152 1.88 -10.06 33.93
C CYS A 152 2.39 -8.83 34.71
N SER A 153 2.16 -8.77 36.03
CA SER A 153 2.69 -7.67 36.85
C SER A 153 4.19 -7.80 37.06
N ALA A 154 4.68 -9.03 37.25
CA ALA A 154 6.11 -9.29 37.35
C ALA A 154 6.80 -9.15 35.98
N SER A 155 6.15 -9.63 34.91
CA SER A 155 6.66 -9.52 33.54
C SER A 155 6.84 -8.06 33.11
N SER A 156 5.83 -7.20 33.36
CA SER A 156 5.95 -5.78 33.04
C SER A 156 6.96 -5.04 33.92
N ALA A 157 7.11 -5.45 35.18
CA ALA A 157 8.13 -4.89 36.07
C ALA A 157 9.57 -5.23 35.64
N GLU A 158 9.81 -6.42 35.07
CA GLU A 158 11.10 -6.80 34.47
C GLU A 158 11.33 -6.09 33.13
N MET A 159 10.33 -6.04 32.24
CA MET A 159 10.43 -5.29 30.97
C MET A 159 10.74 -3.81 31.20
N LEU A 160 10.04 -3.17 32.14
CA LEU A 160 10.32 -1.79 32.54
C LEU A 160 11.68 -1.68 33.22
N GLY A 161 12.04 -2.65 34.06
CA GLY A 161 13.29 -2.63 34.82
C GLY A 161 13.21 -1.82 36.12
N THR A 162 12.23 -2.15 36.96
CA THR A 162 11.98 -1.47 38.24
C THR A 162 13.01 -1.78 39.35
N GLU A 163 13.94 -2.71 39.10
CA GLU A 163 15.00 -3.07 40.02
C GLU A 163 16.08 -1.98 40.17
N GLN A 164 17.00 -2.13 41.13
CA GLN A 164 18.10 -1.17 41.36
C GLN A 164 19.46 -1.89 41.37
N PRO A 165 20.40 -1.57 40.46
CA PRO A 165 20.27 -0.59 39.36
C PRO A 165 19.21 -1.02 38.32
N PRO A 166 18.53 -0.07 37.64
CA PRO A 166 17.51 -0.40 36.64
C PRO A 166 18.14 -1.18 35.48
N ALA A 167 17.57 -2.35 35.18
CA ALA A 167 17.78 -3.10 33.94
C ALA A 167 16.63 -2.77 32.97
N GLY A 168 16.42 -3.53 31.89
CA GLY A 168 15.26 -3.31 31.00
C GLY A 168 15.23 -1.91 30.37
N ILE A 169 14.03 -1.45 30.00
CA ILE A 169 13.85 -0.20 29.26
C ILE A 169 14.24 1.02 30.10
N ALA A 170 13.94 1.06 31.40
CA ALA A 170 14.33 2.16 32.27
C ALA A 170 15.86 2.24 32.42
N GLY A 171 16.54 1.09 32.50
CA GLY A 171 18.01 1.02 32.52
C GLY A 171 18.63 1.52 31.23
N PHE A 172 18.11 1.07 30.09
CA PHE A 172 18.52 1.53 28.77
C PHE A 172 18.36 3.04 28.62
N ALA A 173 17.17 3.56 28.92
CA ALA A 173 16.87 4.98 28.86
C ALA A 173 17.75 5.81 29.81
N ALA A 174 18.07 5.31 31.01
CA ALA A 174 18.91 6.02 31.97
C ALA A 174 20.38 6.10 31.53
N GLY A 175 20.85 5.15 30.71
CA GLY A 175 22.21 5.15 30.18
C GLY A 175 22.43 6.09 28.98
N ILE A 176 21.37 6.67 28.43
CA ILE A 176 21.43 7.61 27.31
C ILE A 176 21.62 9.04 27.83
N VAL A 177 22.64 9.71 27.31
CA VAL A 177 22.86 11.14 27.56
C VAL A 177 21.91 11.93 26.66
N PRO A 178 21.05 12.80 27.22
CA PRO A 178 20.18 13.64 26.40
C PRO A 178 20.99 14.55 25.47
N THR A 179 20.59 14.59 24.20
CA THR A 179 21.06 15.56 23.21
C THR A 179 20.52 16.92 23.59
N ALA A 180 21.42 17.84 23.93
CA ALA A 180 21.06 19.22 24.18
C ALA A 180 21.01 20.00 22.86
N VAL A 181 20.02 20.90 22.76
CA VAL A 181 19.92 21.86 21.66
C VAL A 181 21.20 22.69 21.62
N ASN A 182 21.82 22.78 20.44
CA ASN A 182 23.01 23.60 20.26
C ASN A 182 22.64 25.08 20.53
N PRO A 183 23.24 25.73 21.55
CA PRO A 183 22.87 27.09 21.93
C PRO A 183 23.22 28.15 20.88
N ASP A 184 24.09 27.84 19.91
CA ASP A 184 24.46 28.75 18.84
C ASP A 184 23.42 28.79 17.70
N LEU A 185 22.48 27.83 17.65
CA LEU A 185 21.42 27.79 16.64
C LEU A 185 20.45 28.97 16.80
N VAL A 186 20.03 29.51 15.66
CA VAL A 186 18.83 30.37 15.60
C VAL A 186 17.63 29.45 15.43
N TYR A 187 16.74 29.41 16.41
CA TYR A 187 15.60 28.48 16.42
C TYR A 187 14.28 29.12 16.85
N SER A 188 13.16 28.52 16.40
CA SER A 188 11.79 28.84 16.83
C SER A 188 11.46 28.18 18.18
N LYS A 189 10.32 28.54 18.78
CA LYS A 189 9.73 27.71 19.85
C LYS A 189 9.36 26.33 19.30
N ALA A 190 9.23 25.38 20.22
CA ALA A 190 8.92 23.99 19.93
C ALA A 190 7.41 23.72 19.95
N VAL A 191 6.99 22.73 19.15
CA VAL A 191 5.61 22.23 19.08
C VAL A 191 5.62 20.71 18.92
N ARG A 192 4.63 20.01 19.46
CA ARG A 192 4.38 18.61 19.15
C ARG A 192 3.22 18.49 18.18
N LEU A 193 3.07 17.32 17.54
CA LEU A 193 1.98 17.09 16.60
C LEU A 193 0.61 17.32 17.27
N VAL A 194 0.44 16.80 18.50
CA VAL A 194 -0.76 16.92 19.33
C VAL A 194 -1.06 18.35 19.83
N ASP A 195 -0.08 19.25 19.77
CA ASP A 195 -0.29 20.67 20.11
C ASP A 195 -0.81 21.46 18.89
N GLY A 196 -0.85 20.83 17.71
CA GLY A 196 -1.30 21.43 16.46
C GLY A 196 -2.81 21.69 16.41
N THR A 197 -3.20 22.66 15.59
CA THR A 197 -4.63 22.87 15.28
C THR A 197 -5.08 21.79 14.29
N PRO A 198 -6.08 20.95 14.60
CA PRO A 198 -6.56 19.93 13.66
C PRO A 198 -6.99 20.58 12.33
N ALA A 199 -6.38 20.12 11.24
CA ALA A 199 -6.65 20.59 9.88
C ALA A 199 -7.45 19.56 9.04
N SER A 200 -7.77 18.43 9.64
CA SER A 200 -8.42 17.29 8.99
C SER A 200 -9.90 17.56 8.73
N GLY A 201 -10.38 17.30 7.51
CA GLY A 201 -11.80 17.44 7.13
C GLY A 201 -12.29 18.87 6.91
N GLY A 202 -11.41 19.88 6.95
CA GLY A 202 -11.75 21.24 6.52
C GLY A 202 -12.25 21.25 5.07
N ASN A 203 -13.34 21.97 4.80
CA ASN A 203 -13.96 22.05 3.47
C ASN A 203 -14.42 20.73 2.83
N ARG A 204 -14.56 19.63 3.59
CA ARG A 204 -15.15 18.38 3.10
C ARG A 204 -16.67 18.49 2.98
N PHE A 205 -17.25 17.92 1.92
CA PHE A 205 -18.68 17.76 1.73
C PHE A 205 -19.24 16.56 2.54
N GLU A 206 -20.07 16.84 3.54
CA GLU A 206 -20.61 15.83 4.48
C GLU A 206 -22.16 15.79 4.55
N ASP A 207 -22.90 16.72 3.94
CA ASP A 207 -24.37 16.89 4.12
C ASP A 207 -25.23 15.64 3.78
N THR A 208 -24.75 14.80 2.87
CA THR A 208 -25.48 13.58 2.45
C THR A 208 -24.94 12.32 3.10
N GLN A 209 -23.97 12.45 4.02
CA GLN A 209 -23.35 11.32 4.68
C GLN A 209 -24.29 10.67 5.69
N ILE A 210 -24.34 9.34 5.69
CA ILE A 210 -25.18 8.54 6.58
C ILE A 210 -24.41 7.48 7.36
N ALA A 211 -23.13 7.29 7.05
CA ALA A 211 -22.17 6.52 7.81
C ALA A 211 -20.76 7.09 7.60
N LEU A 212 -19.93 7.13 8.64
CA LEU A 212 -18.57 7.66 8.60
C LEU A 212 -17.64 6.87 9.52
N TRP A 213 -16.51 6.42 8.98
CA TRP A 213 -15.42 5.86 9.77
C TRP A 213 -14.12 6.56 9.40
N GLU A 214 -13.61 7.37 10.33
CA GLU A 214 -12.32 8.05 10.23
C GLU A 214 -11.22 7.31 11.00
N PHE A 215 -11.58 6.29 11.78
CA PHE A 215 -10.63 5.46 12.53
C PHE A 215 -9.78 6.24 13.56
N LYS A 216 -10.39 7.25 14.21
CA LYS A 216 -9.76 8.10 15.23
C LYS A 216 -9.47 7.39 16.55
N THR A 217 -10.28 6.39 16.91
CA THR A 217 -10.19 5.68 18.20
C THR A 217 -8.81 5.06 18.44
N GLY A 218 -8.14 4.53 17.40
CA GLY A 218 -6.73 4.13 17.46
C GLY A 218 -6.42 2.89 18.32
N ASP A 219 -7.36 2.41 19.14
CA ASP A 219 -7.22 1.23 19.99
C ASP A 219 -8.51 0.39 20.11
N GLY A 220 -8.40 -0.75 20.80
CA GLY A 220 -9.53 -1.69 20.95
C GLY A 220 -9.89 -2.42 19.65
N LEU A 221 -11.13 -2.93 19.59
CA LEU A 221 -11.63 -3.79 18.50
C LEU A 221 -12.84 -3.20 17.77
N ILE A 222 -13.14 -1.92 17.99
CA ILE A 222 -14.33 -1.26 17.44
C ILE A 222 -13.92 0.04 16.76
N ALA A 223 -14.29 0.20 15.49
CA ALA A 223 -14.31 1.49 14.82
C ALA A 223 -15.75 2.04 14.83
N TYR A 224 -15.94 3.21 15.45
CA TYR A 224 -17.26 3.80 15.62
C TYR A 224 -17.74 4.54 14.36
N ASP A 225 -19.04 4.45 14.07
CA ASP A 225 -19.69 5.27 13.05
C ASP A 225 -19.95 6.67 13.61
N THR A 226 -19.13 7.64 13.21
CA THR A 226 -19.18 9.02 13.72
C THR A 226 -20.12 9.94 12.91
N SER A 227 -20.87 9.43 11.94
CA SER A 227 -21.76 10.25 11.08
C SER A 227 -22.85 11.01 11.83
N GLY A 228 -23.17 10.59 13.06
CA GLY A 228 -24.26 11.15 13.85
C GLY A 228 -25.66 10.74 13.38
N VAL A 229 -25.76 9.75 12.47
CA VAL A 229 -27.04 9.20 11.97
C VAL A 229 -27.29 7.82 12.57
N ASP A 230 -28.37 7.70 13.35
CA ASP A 230 -28.75 6.45 14.00
C ASP A 230 -29.52 5.47 13.10
N PRO A 231 -29.38 4.14 13.31
CA PRO A 231 -28.42 3.52 14.22
C PRO A 231 -26.99 3.63 13.68
N ALA A 232 -26.02 3.93 14.56
CA ALA A 232 -24.61 3.90 14.24
C ALA A 232 -24.18 2.49 13.79
N ILE A 233 -23.47 2.39 12.67
CA ILE A 233 -22.93 1.12 12.15
C ILE A 233 -21.51 0.93 12.70
N ASP A 234 -21.39 0.68 14.00
CA ASP A 234 -20.07 0.42 14.59
C ASP A 234 -19.48 -0.88 14.03
N LEU A 235 -18.21 -0.83 13.60
CA LEU A 235 -17.52 -1.96 12.99
C LEU A 235 -16.69 -2.69 14.03
N THR A 236 -17.04 -3.96 14.28
CA THR A 236 -16.25 -4.84 15.13
C THR A 236 -15.17 -5.55 14.29
N PHE A 237 -13.94 -5.54 14.79
CA PHE A 237 -12.80 -6.21 14.16
C PHE A 237 -12.79 -7.71 14.46
N SER A 238 -12.32 -8.48 13.48
CA SER A 238 -12.12 -9.94 13.58
C SER A 238 -11.02 -10.38 12.63
N GLY A 239 -10.25 -11.40 13.00
CA GLY A 239 -9.11 -11.85 12.20
C GLY A 239 -8.00 -10.80 12.17
N ASP A 240 -7.26 -10.77 11.07
CA ASP A 240 -6.13 -9.87 10.86
C ASP A 240 -6.52 -8.40 10.57
N VAL A 241 -6.85 -7.66 11.63
CA VAL A 241 -7.11 -6.21 11.59
C VAL A 241 -6.31 -5.50 12.67
N SER A 242 -5.60 -4.43 12.29
CA SER A 242 -4.83 -3.60 13.21
C SER A 242 -5.10 -2.12 12.98
N TRP A 243 -4.88 -1.29 14.01
CA TRP A 243 -4.91 0.16 13.87
C TRP A 243 -3.65 0.66 13.14
N TYR A 244 -3.83 1.69 12.32
CA TYR A 244 -2.78 2.34 11.55
C TYR A 244 -2.54 3.76 12.08
N GLY A 245 -1.27 4.14 12.28
CA GLY A 245 -0.90 5.46 12.81
C GLY A 245 -1.41 6.62 11.95
N GLY A 246 -1.79 7.75 12.58
CA GLY A 246 -2.33 8.92 11.90
C GLY A 246 -3.77 8.74 11.40
N TRP A 247 -4.56 7.92 12.10
CA TRP A 247 -5.93 7.48 11.81
C TRP A 247 -6.06 6.50 10.64
N GLY A 248 -6.45 5.27 10.95
CA GLY A 248 -6.71 4.24 9.96
C GLY A 248 -6.78 2.84 10.55
N ILE A 249 -7.10 1.88 9.70
CA ILE A 249 -6.99 0.46 10.01
C ILE A 249 -6.32 -0.25 8.85
N THR A 250 -5.58 -1.33 9.12
CA THR A 250 -5.00 -2.19 8.11
C THR A 250 -5.56 -3.61 8.24
N ILE A 251 -5.86 -4.20 7.10
CA ILE A 251 -6.32 -5.58 6.93
C ILE A 251 -5.18 -6.36 6.27
N GLY A 252 -4.84 -7.54 6.79
CA GLY A 252 -3.82 -8.38 6.17
C GLY A 252 -2.37 -7.97 6.48
N ASN A 253 -2.11 -7.31 7.61
CA ASN A 253 -0.79 -6.85 8.02
C ASN A 253 -0.35 -7.27 9.44
N SER A 254 -1.16 -8.06 10.17
CA SER A 254 -0.95 -8.35 11.59
C SER A 254 -1.11 -9.84 11.96
N GLU A 255 -0.63 -10.16 13.15
CA GLU A 255 -0.30 -11.50 13.66
C GLU A 255 -1.52 -12.39 14.02
N THR A 256 -2.75 -12.01 13.64
CA THR A 256 -3.96 -12.78 14.02
C THR A 256 -4.28 -13.88 12.99
N PRO A 257 -4.44 -15.16 13.38
CA PRO A 257 -4.79 -16.21 12.43
C PRO A 257 -6.15 -15.98 11.78
N GLY A 258 -6.18 -15.86 10.46
CA GLY A 258 -7.39 -15.83 9.65
C GLY A 258 -7.63 -14.48 8.97
N PRO A 259 -8.45 -14.45 7.91
CA PRO A 259 -8.58 -13.26 7.09
C PRO A 259 -9.27 -12.14 7.85
N GLY A 260 -8.63 -10.97 7.89
CA GLY A 260 -9.12 -9.79 8.59
C GLY A 260 -10.47 -9.31 8.06
N LYS A 261 -11.27 -8.71 8.95
CA LYS A 261 -12.56 -8.11 8.63
C LYS A 261 -12.99 -7.12 9.72
N ALA A 262 -13.42 -5.93 9.31
CA ALA A 262 -14.19 -5.01 10.16
C ALA A 262 -15.66 -5.03 9.74
N ARG A 263 -16.58 -5.35 10.66
CA ARG A 263 -17.97 -5.67 10.33
C ARG A 263 -18.98 -4.97 11.25
N GLY A 264 -19.99 -4.35 10.64
CA GLY A 264 -21.18 -3.88 11.33
C GLY A 264 -22.20 -5.00 11.62
N SER A 265 -23.04 -4.79 12.64
CA SER A 265 -24.17 -5.69 12.88
C SER A 265 -25.20 -5.60 11.74
N THR A 266 -25.90 -6.69 11.44
CA THR A 266 -26.98 -6.66 10.43
C THR A 266 -28.12 -5.72 10.83
N THR A 267 -28.40 -5.61 12.13
CA THR A 267 -29.43 -4.70 12.66
C THR A 267 -29.08 -3.23 12.45
N ALA A 268 -27.84 -2.82 12.72
CA ALA A 268 -27.41 -1.45 12.45
C ALA A 268 -27.28 -1.18 10.94
N SER A 269 -26.71 -2.14 10.20
CA SER A 269 -26.49 -2.02 8.75
C SER A 269 -27.79 -1.88 7.95
N LYS A 270 -28.92 -2.34 8.49
CA LYS A 270 -30.25 -2.14 7.89
C LYS A 270 -30.57 -0.65 7.62
N LYS A 271 -29.94 0.29 8.34
CA LYS A 271 -29.96 1.73 8.03
C LYS A 271 -29.69 2.01 6.55
N LEU A 272 -28.72 1.31 5.96
CA LEU A 272 -28.36 1.48 4.55
C LEU A 272 -29.49 1.05 3.62
N TYR A 273 -30.16 -0.06 3.92
CA TYR A 273 -31.35 -0.46 3.15
C TYR A 273 -32.44 0.60 3.25
N ASP A 274 -32.79 1.04 4.46
CA ASP A 274 -33.92 1.96 4.67
C ASP A 274 -33.70 3.31 3.98
N ILE A 275 -32.49 3.88 4.11
CA ILE A 275 -32.19 5.21 3.57
C ILE A 275 -31.87 5.15 2.08
N LEU A 276 -31.04 4.20 1.63
CA LEU A 276 -30.59 4.17 0.23
C LEU A 276 -31.69 3.67 -0.70
N ALA A 277 -32.52 2.71 -0.28
CA ALA A 277 -33.67 2.26 -1.06
C ALA A 277 -34.69 3.39 -1.27
N GLU A 278 -34.88 4.25 -0.26
CA GLU A 278 -35.73 5.44 -0.38
C GLU A 278 -35.09 6.52 -1.26
N ALA A 279 -33.79 6.77 -1.12
CA ALA A 279 -33.08 7.77 -1.91
C ALA A 279 -32.99 7.39 -3.40
N GLY A 280 -32.85 6.10 -3.71
CA GLY A 280 -32.71 5.57 -5.06
C GLY A 280 -31.35 5.84 -5.72
N GLU A 281 -30.44 6.49 -5.01
CA GLU A 281 -29.08 6.85 -5.43
C GLU A 281 -28.17 6.94 -4.21
N PHE A 282 -26.88 6.73 -4.40
CA PHE A 282 -25.91 6.74 -3.30
C PHE A 282 -24.47 6.87 -3.80
N SER A 283 -23.55 7.09 -2.86
CA SER A 283 -22.11 6.99 -3.10
C SER A 283 -21.42 6.22 -1.97
N ILE A 284 -20.42 5.43 -2.34
CA ILE A 284 -19.43 4.85 -1.43
C ILE A 284 -18.15 5.66 -1.64
N GLU A 285 -17.59 6.19 -0.57
CA GLU A 285 -16.30 6.88 -0.60
C GLU A 285 -15.33 6.14 0.32
N ALA A 286 -14.13 5.89 -0.18
CA ALA A 286 -13.07 5.24 0.58
C ALA A 286 -11.71 5.87 0.26
N TRP A 287 -10.90 6.08 1.29
CA TRP A 287 -9.47 6.36 1.15
C TRP A 287 -8.71 5.10 1.52
N VAL A 288 -8.03 4.50 0.54
CA VAL A 288 -7.42 3.19 0.68
C VAL A 288 -5.99 3.15 0.16
N VAL A 289 -5.17 2.31 0.77
CA VAL A 289 -3.86 1.86 0.27
C VAL A 289 -3.95 0.35 0.07
N PRO A 290 -4.19 -0.13 -1.17
CA PRO A 290 -4.07 -1.55 -1.46
C PRO A 290 -2.68 -2.08 -1.08
N ALA A 291 -2.60 -3.25 -0.43
CA ALA A 291 -1.32 -3.83 -0.04
C ALA A 291 -0.44 -4.19 -1.26
N ASN A 292 -1.09 -4.53 -2.37
CA ASN A 292 -0.47 -4.83 -3.67
C ASN A 292 -1.54 -4.74 -4.78
N VAL A 293 -1.08 -4.86 -6.03
CA VAL A 293 -1.90 -4.79 -7.26
C VAL A 293 -2.24 -6.16 -7.85
N THR A 294 -2.05 -7.24 -7.08
CA THR A 294 -2.20 -8.64 -7.54
C THR A 294 -3.38 -9.38 -6.91
N GLN A 295 -4.14 -8.71 -6.03
CA GLN A 295 -5.33 -9.28 -5.40
C GLN A 295 -6.47 -9.45 -6.41
N GLU A 296 -7.20 -10.55 -6.36
CA GLU A 296 -8.27 -10.86 -7.31
C GLU A 296 -9.59 -11.12 -6.58
N MET A 297 -10.67 -10.48 -7.04
CA MET A 297 -12.02 -10.62 -6.46
C MET A 297 -12.08 -10.28 -4.96
N SER A 298 -11.23 -9.36 -4.51
CA SER A 298 -11.04 -8.99 -3.10
C SER A 298 -11.94 -7.82 -2.69
N GLN A 299 -12.72 -7.98 -1.61
CA GLN A 299 -13.75 -7.02 -1.22
C GLN A 299 -13.19 -5.88 -0.38
N ILE A 300 -13.15 -4.67 -0.94
CA ILE A 300 -12.74 -3.46 -0.23
C ILE A 300 -13.86 -3.03 0.71
N VAL A 301 -15.06 -2.78 0.16
CA VAL A 301 -16.27 -2.42 0.91
C VAL A 301 -17.43 -3.26 0.39
N THR A 302 -18.20 -3.92 1.26
CA THR A 302 -19.36 -4.71 0.84
C THR A 302 -20.56 -4.56 1.78
N TYR A 303 -21.76 -4.63 1.21
CA TYR A 303 -23.02 -4.73 1.94
C TYR A 303 -23.75 -6.01 1.53
N SER A 304 -23.49 -7.09 2.27
CA SER A 304 -23.74 -8.45 1.81
C SER A 304 -24.04 -9.44 2.96
N SER A 305 -24.45 -10.65 2.57
CA SER A 305 -24.59 -11.81 3.47
C SER A 305 -23.62 -12.94 3.11
N SER A 306 -23.13 -12.97 1.86
CA SER A 306 -22.08 -13.85 1.35
C SER A 306 -21.60 -13.36 -0.02
N ASN A 307 -20.55 -13.98 -0.58
CA ASN A 307 -20.12 -13.71 -1.96
C ASN A 307 -21.20 -13.99 -3.02
N ALA A 308 -22.17 -14.86 -2.71
CA ALA A 308 -23.27 -15.22 -3.60
C ALA A 308 -24.51 -14.32 -3.44
N ASP A 309 -24.48 -13.39 -2.48
CA ASP A 309 -25.64 -12.57 -2.12
C ASP A 309 -25.25 -11.23 -1.52
N ARG A 310 -25.38 -10.16 -2.31
CA ARG A 310 -25.04 -8.79 -1.92
C ARG A 310 -26.00 -7.76 -2.50
N ASN A 311 -26.09 -6.62 -1.82
CA ASN A 311 -26.72 -5.43 -2.39
C ASN A 311 -25.70 -4.62 -3.20
N PHE A 312 -24.48 -4.43 -2.70
CA PHE A 312 -23.37 -3.82 -3.43
C PHE A 312 -22.01 -4.31 -2.92
N ALA A 313 -20.97 -4.14 -3.74
CA ALA A 313 -19.59 -4.22 -3.32
C ALA A 313 -18.67 -3.34 -4.18
N LEU A 314 -17.69 -2.72 -3.53
CA LEU A 314 -16.48 -2.18 -4.15
C LEU A 314 -15.35 -3.21 -3.93
N GLN A 315 -14.76 -3.66 -5.02
CA GLN A 315 -13.81 -4.77 -5.05
C GLN A 315 -12.55 -4.37 -5.81
N GLN A 316 -11.45 -5.08 -5.53
CA GLN A 316 -10.24 -5.07 -6.34
C GLN A 316 -10.14 -6.35 -7.19
N THR A 317 -9.81 -6.19 -8.47
CA THR A 317 -9.28 -7.25 -9.33
C THR A 317 -8.04 -6.77 -10.05
N LEU A 318 -6.88 -7.29 -9.65
CA LEU A 318 -5.56 -6.85 -10.10
C LEU A 318 -5.41 -5.32 -9.96
N TYR A 319 -5.26 -4.62 -11.09
CA TYR A 319 -5.12 -3.18 -11.18
C TYR A 319 -6.45 -2.42 -11.31
N ASN A 320 -7.58 -3.10 -11.10
CA ASN A 320 -8.90 -2.49 -11.25
C ASN A 320 -9.67 -2.35 -9.95
N TYR A 321 -10.46 -1.28 -9.91
CA TYR A 321 -11.60 -1.16 -9.01
C TYR A 321 -12.86 -1.66 -9.74
N ASP A 322 -13.60 -2.53 -9.08
CA ASP A 322 -14.85 -3.13 -9.57
C ASP A 322 -16.02 -2.68 -8.68
N PHE A 323 -17.09 -2.19 -9.29
CA PHE A 323 -18.32 -1.82 -8.59
C PHE A 323 -19.47 -2.76 -8.97
N LEU A 324 -19.81 -3.66 -8.04
CA LEU A 324 -20.94 -4.57 -8.10
C LEU A 324 -22.15 -3.93 -7.41
N LEU A 325 -23.32 -4.06 -8.03
CA LEU A 325 -24.55 -3.46 -7.52
C LEU A 325 -25.77 -4.25 -8.00
N LEU A 326 -26.63 -4.66 -7.06
CA LEU A 326 -27.91 -5.27 -7.39
C LEU A 326 -28.96 -4.19 -7.68
N THR A 327 -29.61 -4.27 -8.85
CA THR A 327 -30.80 -3.46 -9.19
C THR A 327 -31.80 -4.32 -9.97
N ASP A 328 -33.03 -3.82 -10.13
CA ASP A 328 -34.07 -4.45 -10.96
C ASP A 328 -33.91 -4.22 -12.48
N ALA A 329 -32.76 -3.68 -12.92
CA ALA A 329 -32.51 -3.40 -14.32
C ALA A 329 -32.66 -4.67 -15.17
N ALA A 330 -33.41 -4.57 -16.26
CA ALA A 330 -33.69 -5.69 -17.17
C ALA A 330 -33.56 -5.28 -18.64
N ASP A 331 -33.26 -6.25 -19.48
CA ASP A 331 -33.19 -6.06 -20.92
C ASP A 331 -34.58 -5.82 -21.54
N GLN A 332 -34.64 -5.58 -22.85
CA GLN A 332 -35.91 -5.37 -23.56
C GLN A 332 -36.86 -6.57 -23.52
N ALA A 333 -36.35 -7.78 -23.21
CA ALA A 333 -37.12 -9.00 -23.05
C ALA A 333 -37.55 -9.25 -21.58
N GLY A 334 -37.19 -8.36 -20.65
CA GLY A 334 -37.49 -8.49 -19.22
C GLY A 334 -36.61 -9.50 -18.50
N GLN A 335 -35.44 -9.87 -19.06
CA GLN A 335 -34.44 -10.65 -18.33
C GLN A 335 -33.62 -9.71 -17.44
N PRO A 336 -33.49 -10.00 -16.13
CA PRO A 336 -32.64 -9.21 -15.25
C PRO A 336 -31.20 -9.19 -15.75
N PHE A 337 -30.56 -8.02 -15.69
CA PHE A 337 -29.11 -7.91 -15.96
C PHE A 337 -28.28 -8.46 -14.82
N PHE A 338 -28.77 -8.32 -13.59
CA PHE A 338 -28.04 -8.69 -12.39
C PHE A 338 -28.47 -10.05 -11.86
N ASP A 339 -27.50 -10.83 -11.42
CA ASP A 339 -27.73 -11.96 -10.52
C ASP A 339 -27.62 -11.52 -9.04
N PRO A 340 -27.97 -12.37 -8.07
CA PRO A 340 -27.86 -12.03 -6.64
C PRO A 340 -26.45 -11.66 -6.16
N THR A 341 -25.41 -11.93 -6.94
CA THR A 341 -24.03 -11.55 -6.64
C THR A 341 -23.72 -10.11 -7.05
N GLY A 342 -24.63 -9.42 -7.76
CA GLY A 342 -24.43 -8.05 -8.23
C GLY A 342 -23.60 -7.93 -9.50
N GLU A 343 -23.33 -9.05 -10.18
CA GLU A 343 -22.67 -9.13 -11.49
C GLU A 343 -23.66 -8.81 -12.62
N PRO A 344 -23.24 -8.15 -13.72
CA PRO A 344 -21.86 -7.80 -14.06
C PRO A 344 -21.35 -6.56 -13.33
N ALA A 345 -20.10 -6.58 -12.85
CA ALA A 345 -19.42 -5.41 -12.30
C ALA A 345 -19.23 -4.27 -13.33
N LEU A 346 -19.14 -3.02 -12.85
CA LEU A 346 -18.52 -1.93 -13.60
C LEU A 346 -17.06 -1.83 -13.16
N SER A 347 -16.13 -1.97 -14.08
CA SER A 347 -14.69 -1.94 -13.78
C SER A 347 -14.01 -0.70 -14.36
N THR A 348 -12.90 -0.30 -13.74
CA THR A 348 -11.93 0.61 -14.39
C THR A 348 -11.28 -0.07 -15.61
N PRO A 349 -10.70 0.70 -16.56
CA PRO A 349 -10.09 0.11 -17.75
C PRO A 349 -8.81 -0.68 -17.45
N ASP A 350 -8.76 -1.96 -17.87
CA ASP A 350 -7.65 -2.88 -17.60
C ASP A 350 -6.26 -2.34 -18.01
N MET A 351 -6.19 -1.60 -19.12
CA MET A 351 -4.91 -1.10 -19.66
C MET A 351 -4.39 0.15 -18.94
N ASP A 352 -5.21 0.79 -18.12
CA ASP A 352 -4.87 2.08 -17.50
C ASP A 352 -4.20 1.90 -16.12
N GLU A 353 -4.16 0.66 -15.61
CA GLU A 353 -3.57 0.29 -14.32
C GLU A 353 -4.00 1.25 -13.18
N VAL A 354 -5.30 1.55 -13.10
CA VAL A 354 -5.82 2.66 -12.28
C VAL A 354 -5.54 2.45 -10.78
N LEU A 355 -5.74 1.23 -10.29
CA LEU A 355 -5.46 0.88 -8.89
C LEU A 355 -3.95 0.73 -8.69
N GLN A 356 -3.44 1.41 -7.68
CA GLN A 356 -2.01 1.43 -7.32
C GLN A 356 -1.84 1.11 -5.83
N ALA A 357 -0.70 0.54 -5.45
CA ALA A 357 -0.36 0.26 -4.05
C ALA A 357 0.10 1.52 -3.29
N THR A 358 -0.66 2.60 -3.43
CA THR A 358 -0.44 3.92 -2.81
C THR A 358 -1.78 4.45 -2.30
N LEU A 359 -1.76 5.49 -1.46
CA LEU A 359 -3.01 6.10 -0.99
C LEU A 359 -3.81 6.66 -2.17
N GLN A 360 -5.03 6.17 -2.33
CA GLN A 360 -5.97 6.58 -3.36
C GLN A 360 -7.33 6.91 -2.73
N HIS A 361 -7.94 7.97 -3.27
CA HIS A 361 -9.33 8.32 -2.99
C HIS A 361 -10.23 7.68 -4.03
N VAL A 362 -11.10 6.77 -3.62
CA VAL A 362 -11.97 6.01 -4.52
C VAL A 362 -13.41 6.32 -4.17
N VAL A 363 -14.19 6.74 -5.17
CA VAL A 363 -15.62 7.00 -5.01
C VAL A 363 -16.42 6.23 -6.06
N ALA A 364 -17.30 5.34 -5.61
CA ALA A 364 -18.27 4.65 -6.46
C ALA A 364 -19.64 5.32 -6.27
N THR A 365 -20.23 5.82 -7.35
CA THR A 365 -21.55 6.48 -7.31
C THR A 365 -22.56 5.74 -8.17
N TYR A 366 -23.82 5.80 -7.77
CA TYR A 366 -24.93 5.29 -8.57
C TYR A 366 -26.11 6.25 -8.55
N SER A 367 -26.68 6.52 -9.73
CA SER A 367 -28.02 7.10 -9.88
C SER A 367 -28.79 6.36 -10.99
N PRO A 368 -30.14 6.36 -10.96
CA PRO A 368 -30.93 5.71 -12.01
C PRO A 368 -30.83 6.42 -13.37
N VAL A 369 -30.27 7.63 -13.41
CA VAL A 369 -30.09 8.42 -14.64
C VAL A 369 -28.70 8.18 -15.24
N ASP A 370 -27.68 8.19 -14.39
CA ASP A 370 -26.27 8.13 -14.81
C ASP A 370 -25.67 6.72 -14.75
N GLY A 371 -26.34 5.77 -14.12
CA GLY A 371 -25.81 4.42 -13.86
C GLY A 371 -24.72 4.44 -12.79
N ARG A 372 -23.89 3.40 -12.77
CA ARG A 372 -22.70 3.33 -11.92
C ARG A 372 -21.57 4.16 -12.51
N LYS A 373 -20.76 4.76 -11.63
CA LYS A 373 -19.51 5.45 -11.97
C LYS A 373 -18.45 5.17 -10.90
N ILE A 374 -17.18 5.13 -11.31
CA ILE A 374 -16.03 5.04 -10.39
C ILE A 374 -15.11 6.23 -10.66
N TYR A 375 -14.78 6.94 -9.58
CA TYR A 375 -13.82 8.03 -9.56
C TYR A 375 -12.61 7.61 -8.74
N VAL A 376 -11.41 7.97 -9.20
CA VAL A 376 -10.15 7.79 -8.47
C VAL A 376 -9.41 9.12 -8.45
N ASN A 377 -9.02 9.55 -7.24
CA ASN A 377 -8.33 10.82 -6.99
C ASN A 377 -9.04 12.02 -7.63
N GLY A 378 -10.35 12.12 -7.42
CA GLY A 378 -11.18 13.20 -7.98
C GLY A 378 -11.60 13.04 -9.44
N ASN A 379 -11.03 12.10 -10.21
CA ASN A 379 -11.25 11.96 -11.65
C ASN A 379 -12.18 10.79 -11.98
N LEU A 380 -13.13 10.98 -12.91
CA LEU A 380 -13.93 9.87 -13.45
C LEU A 380 -13.05 8.93 -14.28
N VAL A 381 -12.96 7.67 -13.86
CA VAL A 381 -12.08 6.67 -14.50
C VAL A 381 -12.83 5.49 -15.12
N SER A 382 -14.03 5.16 -14.64
CA SER A 382 -14.80 4.05 -15.20
C SER A 382 -15.29 4.36 -16.62
N ASN A 383 -15.42 3.30 -17.42
CA ASN A 383 -16.15 3.36 -18.68
C ASN A 383 -17.64 3.68 -18.45
N THR A 384 -18.37 3.95 -19.55
CA THR A 384 -19.82 4.04 -19.50
C THR A 384 -20.41 2.71 -19.01
N ASP A 385 -21.32 2.77 -18.03
CA ASP A 385 -21.98 1.58 -17.51
C ASP A 385 -22.74 0.85 -18.63
N PRO A 386 -22.43 -0.44 -18.90
CA PRO A 386 -23.14 -1.21 -19.91
C PRO A 386 -24.57 -1.56 -19.47
N VAL A 387 -24.91 -1.41 -18.18
CA VAL A 387 -26.23 -1.74 -17.64
C VAL A 387 -27.07 -0.46 -17.48
N PRO A 388 -28.34 -0.44 -17.94
CA PRO A 388 -29.21 0.71 -17.72
C PRO A 388 -29.55 0.88 -16.23
N GLY A 389 -29.88 2.11 -15.83
CA GLY A 389 -30.32 2.38 -14.46
C GLY A 389 -31.61 1.63 -14.09
N GLY A 390 -31.64 1.14 -12.85
CA GLY A 390 -32.78 0.49 -12.20
C GLY A 390 -33.06 1.05 -10.80
N THR A 391 -33.86 0.32 -10.03
CA THR A 391 -34.23 0.61 -8.64
C THR A 391 -33.69 -0.46 -7.69
N PHE A 392 -33.75 -0.17 -6.39
CA PHE A 392 -33.29 -1.06 -5.31
C PHE A 392 -34.39 -1.96 -4.76
N ILE A 393 -35.47 -2.20 -5.50
CA ILE A 393 -36.61 -2.99 -5.02
C ILE A 393 -36.22 -4.44 -4.64
N ASP A 394 -35.18 -4.99 -5.28
CA ASP A 394 -34.66 -6.34 -5.03
C ASP A 394 -33.59 -6.40 -3.91
N TRP A 395 -33.30 -5.27 -3.26
CA TRP A 395 -32.38 -5.25 -2.13
C TRP A 395 -32.93 -6.02 -0.93
N ARG A 396 -32.00 -6.54 -0.12
CA ARG A 396 -32.32 -7.27 1.11
C ARG A 396 -31.93 -6.44 2.32
N ASP A 397 -32.75 -6.49 3.37
CA ASP A 397 -32.60 -5.64 4.55
C ASP A 397 -31.84 -6.32 5.72
N ASN A 398 -31.37 -7.55 5.50
CA ASN A 398 -30.69 -8.39 6.49
C ASN A 398 -29.18 -8.57 6.20
N MET A 399 -28.59 -7.63 5.47
CA MET A 399 -27.17 -7.62 5.09
C MET A 399 -26.30 -6.97 6.18
N ALA A 400 -24.99 -7.23 6.17
CA ALA A 400 -24.02 -6.55 7.02
C ALA A 400 -23.10 -5.67 6.18
N PHE A 401 -22.77 -4.47 6.67
CA PHE A 401 -21.73 -3.63 6.08
C PHE A 401 -20.36 -4.08 6.58
N ILE A 402 -19.41 -4.24 5.67
CA ILE A 402 -18.13 -4.90 5.93
C ILE A 402 -17.01 -4.20 5.15
N LEU A 403 -15.84 -4.06 5.80
CA LEU A 403 -14.59 -3.62 5.19
C LEU A 403 -13.56 -4.76 5.15
N GLY A 404 -12.80 -4.83 4.05
CA GLY A 404 -11.63 -5.69 3.90
C GLY A 404 -11.92 -7.17 3.68
N ASN A 405 -13.19 -7.57 3.57
CA ASN A 405 -13.58 -8.96 3.38
C ASN A 405 -15.05 -9.10 2.99
N GLU A 406 -15.47 -10.34 2.80
CA GLU A 406 -16.84 -10.76 2.63
C GLU A 406 -17.46 -11.26 3.96
N ALA A 407 -18.80 -11.27 4.04
CA ALA A 407 -19.55 -11.84 5.15
C ALA A 407 -19.19 -13.31 5.40
N SER A 408 -18.99 -14.10 4.34
CA SER A 408 -18.53 -15.49 4.38
C SER A 408 -17.03 -15.66 4.66
N GLY A 409 -16.22 -14.60 4.56
CA GLY A 409 -14.79 -14.61 4.90
C GLY A 409 -13.85 -15.08 3.78
N ASP A 410 -14.36 -15.22 2.55
CA ASP A 410 -13.66 -15.76 1.38
C ASP A 410 -13.37 -14.71 0.29
N GLY A 411 -13.57 -13.43 0.59
CA GLY A 411 -13.32 -12.29 -0.32
C GLY A 411 -12.34 -11.31 0.28
N VAL A 412 -11.23 -11.80 0.84
CA VAL A 412 -10.27 -11.03 1.63
C VAL A 412 -9.61 -9.95 0.78
N TRP A 413 -9.58 -8.73 1.29
CA TRP A 413 -8.79 -7.63 0.75
C TRP A 413 -7.77 -7.20 1.78
N GLU A 414 -6.51 -7.14 1.36
CA GLU A 414 -5.37 -6.70 2.14
C GLU A 414 -5.00 -5.26 1.77
N GLY A 415 -4.83 -4.43 2.78
CA GLY A 415 -4.52 -3.01 2.60
C GLY A 415 -5.01 -2.16 3.77
N THR A 416 -4.80 -0.87 3.65
CA THR A 416 -5.09 0.12 4.70
C THR A 416 -6.29 0.97 4.31
N PHE A 417 -7.22 1.19 5.24
CA PHE A 417 -8.27 2.20 5.17
C PHE A 417 -7.86 3.42 5.99
N ARG A 418 -8.01 4.61 5.42
CA ARG A 418 -7.84 5.90 6.11
C ARG A 418 -9.18 6.58 6.39
N LEU A 419 -10.18 6.32 5.55
CA LEU A 419 -11.56 6.76 5.76
C LEU A 419 -12.50 5.90 4.93
N VAL A 420 -13.71 5.64 5.45
CA VAL A 420 -14.83 5.12 4.66
C VAL A 420 -16.09 5.91 4.98
N ALA A 421 -16.87 6.23 3.96
CA ALA A 421 -18.13 6.96 4.08
C ALA A 421 -19.20 6.39 3.13
N VAL A 422 -20.45 6.50 3.54
CA VAL A 422 -21.62 6.21 2.69
C VAL A 422 -22.50 7.45 2.62
N HIS A 423 -22.84 7.87 1.40
CA HIS A 423 -23.67 9.03 1.14
C HIS A 423 -25.01 8.61 0.53
N ARG A 424 -26.12 9.19 0.99
CA ARG A 424 -27.49 8.95 0.47
C ARG A 424 -27.79 9.63 -0.88
N ARG A 425 -26.77 10.14 -1.56
CA ARG A 425 -26.86 10.81 -2.86
C ARG A 425 -25.71 10.36 -3.74
N ALA A 426 -25.91 10.35 -5.05
CA ALA A 426 -24.81 10.30 -6.00
C ALA A 426 -24.04 11.64 -5.91
N MET A 427 -22.79 11.60 -5.44
CA MET A 427 -21.95 12.79 -5.35
C MET A 427 -21.62 13.30 -6.75
N THR A 428 -21.65 14.62 -6.90
CA THR A 428 -21.19 15.28 -8.11
C THR A 428 -19.67 15.29 -8.17
N GLU A 429 -19.10 15.37 -9.37
CA GLU A 429 -17.65 15.46 -9.56
C GLU A 429 -17.02 16.59 -8.74
N ALA A 430 -17.66 17.77 -8.69
CA ALA A 430 -17.19 18.89 -7.87
C ALA A 430 -17.13 18.56 -6.36
N GLN A 431 -18.11 17.83 -5.83
CA GLN A 431 -18.10 17.37 -4.44
C GLN A 431 -17.03 16.31 -4.19
N ILE A 432 -16.79 15.44 -5.17
CA ILE A 432 -15.74 14.41 -5.08
C ILE A 432 -14.37 15.07 -5.10
N THR A 433 -14.12 16.02 -6.00
CA THR A 433 -12.89 16.82 -6.03
C THR A 433 -12.70 17.60 -4.73
N GLN A 434 -13.76 18.22 -4.22
CA GLN A 434 -13.73 18.91 -2.92
C GLN A 434 -13.28 17.96 -1.78
N ASN A 435 -13.83 16.74 -1.72
CA ASN A 435 -13.42 15.74 -0.72
C ASN A 435 -12.00 15.22 -0.95
N PHE A 436 -11.58 15.09 -2.21
CA PHE A 436 -10.22 14.71 -2.57
C PHE A 436 -9.20 15.76 -2.09
N ASP A 437 -9.47 17.04 -2.38
CA ASP A 437 -8.60 18.16 -2.03
C ASP A 437 -8.49 18.37 -0.51
N ALA A 438 -9.58 18.12 0.23
CA ALA A 438 -9.56 18.10 1.70
C ALA A 438 -8.61 17.00 2.25
N GLY A 439 -8.51 15.87 1.54
CA GLY A 439 -7.68 14.74 1.93
C GLY A 439 -8.22 13.95 3.13
N VAL A 440 -7.35 13.16 3.76
CA VAL A 440 -7.70 12.25 4.85
C VAL A 440 -6.55 12.12 5.85
N GLY A 441 -6.86 11.54 7.02
CA GLY A 441 -5.90 11.22 8.06
C GLY A 441 -5.67 12.38 9.00
N GLU A 442 -4.86 12.14 10.02
CA GLU A 442 -4.56 13.08 11.08
C GLU A 442 -3.60 14.19 10.60
N LYS A 443 -4.17 15.25 10.05
CA LYS A 443 -3.50 16.50 9.65
C LYS A 443 -3.64 17.58 10.72
N PHE A 444 -2.56 18.32 10.93
CA PHE A 444 -2.48 19.45 11.84
C PHE A 444 -1.81 20.66 11.17
N TYR A 445 -2.24 21.86 11.55
CA TYR A 445 -1.42 23.06 11.39
C TYR A 445 -0.50 23.19 12.60
N LEU A 446 0.80 23.01 12.37
CA LEU A 446 1.84 23.24 13.37
C LEU A 446 2.40 24.65 13.22
N MET A 447 2.34 25.43 14.30
CA MET A 447 2.73 26.83 14.30
C MET A 447 3.96 27.07 15.17
N PHE A 448 5.10 27.27 14.52
CA PHE A 448 6.37 27.51 15.16
C PHE A 448 6.52 29.01 15.48
N ASP A 449 6.43 29.38 16.76
CA ASP A 449 6.55 30.77 17.21
C ASP A 449 7.96 31.32 16.96
N ILE A 450 8.03 32.44 16.22
CA ILE A 450 9.24 33.19 15.91
C ILE A 450 9.21 34.64 16.44
N SER A 451 8.17 35.03 17.19
CA SER A 451 7.94 36.40 17.66
C SER A 451 9.16 37.01 18.36
N GLU A 452 9.75 36.28 19.31
CA GLU A 452 10.93 36.74 20.06
C GLU A 452 12.12 37.02 19.13
N ARG A 453 12.31 36.19 18.09
CA ARG A 453 13.44 36.27 17.16
C ARG A 453 13.33 37.46 16.21
N ILE A 454 12.11 37.89 15.91
CA ILE A 454 11.84 39.02 15.03
C ILE A 454 11.48 40.31 15.79
N ALA A 455 11.54 40.28 17.13
CA ALA A 455 11.13 41.38 18.02
C ALA A 455 9.66 41.83 17.83
N ALA A 456 8.77 40.88 17.53
CA ALA A 456 7.32 41.09 17.52
C ALA A 456 6.73 40.94 18.94
N ALA A 457 5.42 41.16 19.08
CA ALA A 457 4.72 40.84 20.32
C ALA A 457 4.76 39.32 20.57
N ASP A 458 4.82 38.91 21.84
CA ASP A 458 4.86 37.50 22.22
C ASP A 458 3.66 36.74 21.60
N GLU A 459 3.91 35.52 21.11
CA GLU A 459 2.88 34.64 20.54
C GLU A 459 2.06 35.27 19.39
N SER A 460 2.72 36.11 18.56
CA SER A 460 2.05 36.87 17.49
C SER A 460 2.38 36.41 16.08
N SER A 461 3.59 35.87 15.86
CA SER A 461 4.16 35.61 14.53
C SER A 461 4.73 34.20 14.43
N TYR A 462 4.31 33.45 13.41
CA TYR A 462 4.56 32.01 13.32
C TYR A 462 4.99 31.59 11.92
N ILE A 463 5.82 30.55 11.84
CA ILE A 463 5.94 29.73 10.64
C ILE A 463 4.97 28.56 10.80
N LEU A 464 3.97 28.49 9.93
CA LEU A 464 2.94 27.45 9.92
C LEU A 464 3.32 26.36 8.92
N PHE A 465 3.17 25.10 9.32
CA PHE A 465 3.26 23.93 8.45
C PHE A 465 1.96 23.15 8.48
N GLU A 466 1.57 22.58 7.34
CA GLU A 466 0.67 21.43 7.30
C GLU A 466 1.51 20.19 7.66
N ALA A 467 1.23 19.54 8.79
CA ALA A 467 1.93 18.34 9.22
C ALA A 467 0.96 17.18 9.44
N GLN A 468 1.37 15.97 9.11
CA GLN A 468 0.62 14.75 9.39
C GLN A 468 1.55 13.58 9.69
N GLN A 469 1.08 12.61 10.47
CA GLN A 469 1.71 11.30 10.48
C GLN A 469 1.45 10.63 9.11
N PHE A 470 2.51 10.54 8.30
CA PHE A 470 2.45 10.04 6.92
C PHE A 470 2.21 8.53 6.91
N ASP A 471 2.95 7.83 7.75
CA ASP A 471 2.81 6.41 8.02
C ASP A 471 3.26 6.06 9.45
N SER A 472 3.42 4.77 9.75
CA SER A 472 3.88 4.33 11.08
C SER A 472 5.35 4.66 11.39
N TYR A 473 6.08 5.30 10.48
CA TYR A 473 7.52 5.54 10.53
C TYR A 473 7.95 6.97 10.20
N ALA A 474 7.05 7.82 9.71
CA ALA A 474 7.41 9.18 9.29
C ALA A 474 6.27 10.19 9.41
N TYR A 475 6.66 11.46 9.49
CA TYR A 475 5.81 12.63 9.34
C TYR A 475 5.99 13.22 7.95
N LEU A 476 4.91 13.79 7.40
CA LEU A 476 4.96 14.68 6.25
C LEU A 476 4.75 16.10 6.75
N PHE A 477 5.74 16.96 6.53
CA PHE A 477 5.62 18.42 6.63
C PHE A 477 5.42 18.97 5.23
N ASP A 478 4.47 19.87 5.05
CA ASP A 478 4.14 20.46 3.77
C ASP A 478 3.76 21.93 3.91
N LYS A 479 3.93 22.67 2.80
CA LYS A 479 3.51 24.07 2.61
C LYS A 479 3.83 25.00 3.79
N PRO A 480 5.11 25.33 4.04
CA PRO A 480 5.45 26.36 5.01
C PRO A 480 4.85 27.72 4.63
N HIS A 481 4.17 28.36 5.58
CA HIS A 481 3.64 29.71 5.46
C HIS A 481 4.12 30.58 6.62
N PHE A 482 4.26 31.89 6.37
CA PHE A 482 4.39 32.86 7.44
C PHE A 482 3.04 33.51 7.75
N VAL A 483 2.64 33.52 9.02
CA VAL A 483 1.32 34.00 9.47
C VAL A 483 1.42 34.76 10.79
N THR A 484 0.49 35.68 11.01
CA THR A 484 0.31 36.40 12.28
C THR A 484 -1.09 36.15 12.85
N LEU A 485 -1.21 35.94 14.16
CA LEU A 485 -2.51 35.71 14.82
C LEU A 485 -3.10 36.97 15.48
N ASP A 486 -2.30 38.01 15.68
CA ASP A 486 -2.70 39.27 16.33
C ASP A 486 -3.16 40.35 15.32
N GLY A 487 -3.11 40.05 14.03
CA GLY A 487 -3.38 40.99 12.94
C GLY A 487 -2.29 42.03 12.71
N SER A 488 -1.08 41.80 13.23
CA SER A 488 0.08 42.63 12.91
C SER A 488 0.51 42.44 11.44
N GLU A 489 1.16 43.47 10.88
CA GLU A 489 1.62 43.47 9.48
C GLU A 489 3.16 43.65 9.42
N PRO A 490 3.94 42.65 9.87
CA PRO A 490 5.40 42.69 9.78
C PRO A 490 5.86 42.73 8.31
N SER A 491 6.97 43.44 8.03
CA SER A 491 7.51 43.57 6.67
C SER A 491 9.03 43.67 6.67
N GLY A 492 9.64 43.18 5.58
CA GLY A 492 11.08 43.31 5.33
C GLY A 492 11.97 42.46 6.24
N ILE A 493 11.50 41.31 6.72
CA ILE A 493 12.26 40.44 7.63
C ILE A 493 12.92 39.32 6.82
N PRO A 494 14.26 39.29 6.68
CA PRO A 494 14.92 38.21 5.94
C PRO A 494 14.78 36.85 6.66
N ILE A 495 14.61 35.79 5.87
CA ILE A 495 14.60 34.40 6.30
C ILE A 495 15.43 33.55 5.33
N ARG A 496 16.34 32.71 5.85
CA ARG A 496 17.14 31.80 5.02
C ARG A 496 17.42 30.47 5.73
N GLY A 497 17.43 29.39 4.95
CA GLY A 497 17.95 28.10 5.36
C GLY A 497 17.13 27.41 6.46
N VAL A 498 15.81 27.36 6.27
CA VAL A 498 14.88 26.75 7.23
C VAL A 498 15.10 25.24 7.28
N ARG A 499 15.27 24.68 8.48
CA ARG A 499 15.37 23.22 8.68
C ARG A 499 14.47 22.76 9.81
N VAL A 500 13.88 21.58 9.64
CA VAL A 500 13.07 20.93 10.66
C VAL A 500 14.00 20.20 11.62
N ALA A 501 13.92 20.54 12.89
CA ALA A 501 14.61 19.88 13.97
C ALA A 501 13.60 19.14 14.83
N MET A 502 14.05 18.05 15.44
CA MET A 502 13.24 17.19 16.27
C MET A 502 14.07 16.72 17.46
N ASN A 503 13.47 16.66 18.65
CA ASN A 503 14.08 15.99 19.80
C ASN A 503 15.50 16.51 20.10
N GLY A 504 15.65 17.82 20.19
CA GLY A 504 16.89 18.49 20.58
C GLY A 504 17.97 18.61 19.49
N GLN A 505 17.74 18.11 18.27
CA GLN A 505 18.70 18.20 17.16
C GLN A 505 18.04 18.36 15.80
N GLU A 506 18.79 18.80 14.79
CA GLU A 506 18.28 18.86 13.42
C GLU A 506 18.05 17.46 12.85
N ALA A 507 16.92 17.26 12.13
CA ALA A 507 16.65 15.99 11.50
C ALA A 507 17.73 15.70 10.43
N PRO A 508 18.29 14.49 10.37
CA PRO A 508 19.43 14.17 9.49
C PRO A 508 19.06 14.11 8.00
N VAL A 509 17.77 13.96 7.69
CA VAL A 509 17.23 13.84 6.32
C VAL A 509 15.94 14.64 6.20
N GLY A 510 15.43 14.79 4.97
CA GLY A 510 14.17 15.49 4.71
C GLY A 510 14.26 17.03 4.82
N GLN A 511 15.45 17.60 4.69
CA GLN A 511 15.67 19.05 4.82
C GLN A 511 15.39 19.84 3.53
N THR A 512 14.26 19.59 2.88
CA THR A 512 13.89 20.24 1.61
C THR A 512 13.82 21.77 1.73
N TYR A 513 13.47 22.28 2.92
CA TYR A 513 13.34 23.71 3.22
C TYR A 513 14.67 24.45 3.42
N ALA A 514 15.78 23.71 3.45
CA ALA A 514 17.13 24.28 3.60
C ALA A 514 17.50 25.27 2.48
N THR A 515 16.79 25.22 1.35
CA THR A 515 17.00 26.11 0.21
C THR A 515 16.13 27.37 0.24
N ILE A 516 15.27 27.55 1.25
CA ILE A 516 14.45 28.76 1.38
C ILE A 516 15.37 29.96 1.57
N GLU A 517 15.15 30.99 0.74
CA GLU A 517 15.75 32.32 0.84
C GLU A 517 14.66 33.32 0.44
N ASP A 518 14.09 34.01 1.42
CA ASP A 518 12.94 34.89 1.23
C ASP A 518 12.94 36.08 2.20
N VAL A 519 11.96 36.97 2.05
CA VAL A 519 11.68 38.09 2.94
C VAL A 519 10.23 37.99 3.41
N LEU A 520 10.04 37.89 4.73
CA LEU A 520 8.73 37.85 5.34
C LEU A 520 8.07 39.24 5.25
N ASP A 521 6.89 39.28 4.66
CA ASP A 521 6.10 40.49 4.42
C ASP A 521 4.60 40.18 4.44
N ALA A 522 3.87 40.85 5.34
CA ALA A 522 2.42 40.74 5.44
C ALA A 522 1.69 41.20 4.16
N GLY A 523 2.35 42.00 3.32
CA GLY A 523 1.84 42.35 1.99
C GLY A 523 1.68 41.16 1.03
N GLU A 524 2.34 40.03 1.31
CA GLU A 524 2.28 38.79 0.53
C GLU A 524 1.33 37.75 1.15
N PHE A 525 0.50 38.13 2.14
CA PHE A 525 -0.43 37.20 2.78
C PHE A 525 -1.57 36.78 1.85
N GLU A 526 -1.71 35.47 1.70
CA GLU A 526 -2.87 34.81 1.09
C GLU A 526 -3.83 34.29 2.20
N GLU A 527 -4.68 33.31 1.88
CA GLU A 527 -5.67 32.75 2.83
C GLU A 527 -5.01 32.15 4.09
N LEU A 528 -3.84 31.50 3.95
CA LEU A 528 -3.08 30.88 5.04
C LEU A 528 -1.82 31.67 5.45
N GLY A 529 -1.65 32.90 4.96
CA GLY A 529 -0.44 33.70 5.14
C GLY A 529 0.46 33.73 3.90
N GLN A 530 1.71 34.17 4.05
CA GLN A 530 2.67 34.22 2.94
C GLN A 530 3.24 32.81 2.67
N PRO A 531 3.09 32.24 1.47
CA PRO A 531 3.69 30.94 1.13
C PRO A 531 5.21 31.07 1.00
N LEU A 532 5.96 30.18 1.66
CA LEU A 532 7.44 30.17 1.63
C LEU A 532 8.00 29.06 0.74
N SER A 533 7.26 27.97 0.55
CA SER A 533 7.66 26.86 -0.34
C SER A 533 6.45 26.03 -0.73
N THR A 534 6.51 25.42 -1.91
CA THR A 534 5.53 24.43 -2.39
C THR A 534 6.00 22.99 -2.21
N LEU A 535 7.17 22.79 -1.60
CA LEU A 535 7.78 21.47 -1.43
C LEU A 535 7.37 20.83 -0.10
N GLY A 536 7.28 19.50 -0.10
CA GLY A 536 7.11 18.70 1.11
C GLY A 536 8.44 18.14 1.64
N ALA A 537 8.43 17.74 2.91
CA ALA A 537 9.51 17.06 3.59
C ALA A 537 8.97 15.85 4.36
N VAL A 538 9.56 14.67 4.13
CA VAL A 538 9.30 13.49 4.95
C VAL A 538 10.38 13.40 6.02
N ILE A 539 9.96 13.48 7.28
CA ILE A 539 10.83 13.44 8.45
C ILE A 539 10.59 12.11 9.18
N PRO A 540 11.63 11.29 9.44
CA PRO A 540 11.46 10.05 10.20
C PRO A 540 10.84 10.31 11.58
N LEU A 541 9.93 9.45 11.98
CA LEU A 541 9.39 9.38 13.34
C LEU A 541 10.46 8.82 14.28
N GLU A 542 10.62 9.41 15.45
CA GLU A 542 11.61 8.97 16.44
C GLU A 542 10.95 8.37 17.67
N LYS A 543 10.28 9.18 18.50
CA LYS A 543 9.67 8.76 19.77
C LYS A 543 8.20 8.38 19.60
N GLY A 544 7.54 8.90 18.57
CA GLY A 544 6.09 8.74 18.36
C GLY A 544 5.37 10.07 18.29
N ALA A 545 4.20 10.09 17.65
CA ALA A 545 3.45 11.30 17.33
C ALA A 545 3.06 12.17 18.55
N GLU A 546 2.86 11.54 19.71
CA GLU A 546 2.50 12.23 20.95
C GLU A 546 3.71 12.89 21.65
N ASP A 547 4.91 12.33 21.45
CA ASP A 547 6.12 12.66 22.21
C ASP A 547 7.19 13.39 21.39
N ASP A 548 7.17 13.26 20.05
CA ASP A 548 8.11 13.93 19.17
C ASP A 548 7.88 15.46 19.22
N GLU A 549 8.93 16.16 19.64
CA GLU A 549 8.96 17.62 19.75
C GLU A 549 9.71 18.21 18.56
N PHE A 550 9.03 19.05 17.78
CA PHE A 550 9.58 19.71 16.61
C PHE A 550 9.94 21.16 16.89
N PHE A 551 10.98 21.66 16.23
CA PHE A 551 11.30 23.09 16.17
C PHE A 551 11.98 23.42 14.84
N LEU A 552 11.99 24.69 14.45
CA LEU A 552 12.69 25.13 13.25
C LEU A 552 14.03 25.74 13.60
N THR A 553 14.98 25.61 12.68
CA THR A 553 16.28 26.27 12.75
C THR A 553 16.54 27.07 11.48
N PHE A 554 17.34 28.12 11.57
CA PHE A 554 17.53 29.10 10.50
C PHE A 554 19.01 29.43 10.30
N ASP A 555 19.44 29.61 9.05
CA ASP A 555 20.73 30.21 8.71
C ASP A 555 20.69 31.72 8.98
N GLU A 556 19.55 32.34 8.67
CA GLU A 556 19.26 33.75 8.92
C GLU A 556 17.79 33.92 9.26
N LEU A 557 17.50 34.67 10.33
CA LEU A 557 16.16 35.15 10.65
C LEU A 557 16.27 36.55 11.27
N ALA A 558 15.64 37.53 10.63
CA ALA A 558 15.73 38.93 10.98
C ALA A 558 17.18 39.45 11.05
N SER A 559 17.72 39.62 12.26
CA SER A 559 19.11 40.07 12.47
C SER A 559 20.03 38.97 13.02
N SER A 560 19.47 37.79 13.28
CA SER A 560 20.20 36.64 13.81
C SER A 560 20.70 35.78 12.66
N THR A 561 21.96 35.34 12.75
CA THR A 561 22.58 34.45 11.74
C THR A 561 23.29 33.29 12.42
N TYR A 562 23.27 32.14 11.77
CA TYR A 562 24.04 30.97 12.13
C TYR A 562 24.82 30.49 10.91
N ASP A 563 26.15 30.46 11.03
CA ASP A 563 27.04 29.99 9.98
C ASP A 563 27.13 28.47 10.05
N ARG A 564 26.35 27.80 9.20
CA ARG A 564 26.31 26.34 9.16
C ARG A 564 27.61 25.79 8.61
N PRO A 565 28.22 24.79 9.28
CA PRO A 565 29.33 24.05 8.68
C PRO A 565 28.89 23.46 7.34
N ASP A 566 29.74 23.55 6.32
CA ASP A 566 29.49 22.87 5.04
C ASP A 566 29.25 21.38 5.28
N ASP A 567 28.22 20.82 4.63
CA ASP A 567 27.98 19.38 4.67
C ASP A 567 29.27 18.66 4.24
N PRO A 568 29.70 17.61 4.96
CA PRO A 568 30.84 16.84 4.55
C PRO A 568 30.58 16.32 3.14
N THR A 569 31.44 16.69 2.19
CA THR A 569 31.33 16.19 0.81
C THR A 569 31.20 14.67 0.85
N LEU A 570 30.18 14.11 0.18
CA LEU A 570 29.96 12.68 0.05
C LEU A 570 31.29 11.97 -0.24
N VAL A 571 31.83 11.30 0.77
CA VAL A 571 32.97 10.42 0.61
C VAL A 571 32.39 9.12 0.11
N ILE A 572 32.50 8.85 -1.19
CA ILE A 572 32.18 7.53 -1.75
C ILE A 572 33.14 6.55 -1.08
N THR A 573 32.65 5.81 -0.09
CA THR A 573 33.41 4.76 0.59
C THR A 573 33.39 3.49 -0.25
N PRO A 574 34.49 2.70 -0.30
CA PRO A 574 34.58 1.46 -1.08
C PRO A 574 33.60 0.32 -0.68
N THR A 575 32.68 0.57 0.26
CA THR A 575 31.66 -0.36 0.74
C THR A 575 30.34 -0.27 -0.01
N ASP A 576 30.16 0.74 -0.87
CA ASP A 576 29.04 0.75 -1.80
C ASP A 576 29.29 -0.33 -2.85
N ALA A 577 28.43 -1.36 -2.87
CA ALA A 577 28.50 -2.44 -3.83
C ALA A 577 28.71 -1.86 -5.24
N SER A 578 29.73 -2.33 -5.94
CA SER A 578 30.03 -1.94 -7.31
C SER A 578 28.85 -2.25 -8.23
N ASP A 579 28.74 -1.59 -9.39
CA ASP A 579 27.69 -1.90 -10.37
C ASP A 579 27.69 -3.38 -10.77
N ASP A 580 28.87 -4.02 -10.74
CA ASP A 580 29.05 -5.45 -10.98
C ASP A 580 28.48 -6.34 -9.85
N GLU A 581 28.36 -5.84 -8.62
CA GLU A 581 27.74 -6.52 -7.47
C GLU A 581 26.22 -6.29 -7.40
N ARG A 582 25.71 -5.22 -8.05
CA ARG A 582 24.26 -4.94 -8.19
C ARG A 582 23.61 -5.64 -9.37
N ALA A 583 24.37 -6.04 -10.39
CA ALA A 583 23.84 -6.74 -11.55
C ALA A 583 23.55 -8.21 -11.23
N ALA A 584 22.35 -8.69 -11.56
CA ALA A 584 22.01 -10.10 -11.45
C ALA A 584 22.98 -10.94 -12.30
N ARG A 585 23.72 -11.86 -11.67
CA ARG A 585 24.67 -12.76 -12.35
C ARG A 585 23.98 -13.72 -13.34
N ILE A 586 22.68 -13.92 -13.18
CA ILE A 586 21.82 -14.76 -14.01
C ILE A 586 20.72 -13.85 -14.56
N GLY A 587 20.65 -13.70 -15.88
CA GLY A 587 19.66 -12.89 -16.56
C GLY A 587 18.58 -13.75 -17.25
N VAL A 588 17.46 -13.11 -17.56
CA VAL A 588 16.46 -13.66 -18.51
C VAL A 588 16.47 -12.76 -19.73
N ARG A 589 16.44 -13.36 -20.93
CA ARG A 589 16.37 -12.63 -22.19
C ARG A 589 15.15 -11.73 -22.25
N THR A 590 15.36 -10.51 -22.73
CA THR A 590 14.31 -9.54 -23.02
C THR A 590 13.46 -9.96 -24.22
N PHE A 591 12.31 -9.32 -24.42
CA PHE A 591 11.40 -9.61 -25.53
C PHE A 591 12.10 -9.57 -26.91
N ASP A 592 13.02 -8.63 -27.13
CA ASP A 592 13.77 -8.51 -28.40
C ASP A 592 14.81 -9.63 -28.55
N GLU A 593 15.45 -10.04 -27.45
CA GLU A 593 16.40 -11.16 -27.45
C GLU A 593 15.71 -12.51 -27.62
N ILE A 594 14.52 -12.69 -27.04
CA ILE A 594 13.68 -13.88 -27.25
C ILE A 594 13.27 -13.97 -28.73
N ASP A 595 12.78 -12.88 -29.32
CA ASP A 595 12.42 -12.79 -30.74
C ASP A 595 13.61 -13.16 -31.63
N ALA A 596 14.77 -12.55 -31.37
CA ALA A 596 16.01 -12.83 -32.11
C ALA A 596 16.47 -14.29 -31.95
N THR A 597 16.34 -14.85 -30.75
CA THR A 597 16.69 -16.25 -30.47
C THR A 597 15.78 -17.20 -31.25
N TYR A 598 14.47 -16.98 -31.20
CA TYR A 598 13.50 -17.84 -31.89
C TYR A 598 13.65 -17.74 -33.41
N ALA A 599 13.87 -16.54 -33.94
CA ALA A 599 14.14 -16.32 -35.35
C ALA A 599 15.44 -17.03 -35.80
N SER A 600 16.50 -16.99 -34.99
CA SER A 600 17.76 -17.70 -35.27
C SER A 600 17.59 -19.22 -35.29
N ILE A 601 16.86 -19.77 -34.32
CA ILE A 601 16.63 -21.21 -34.21
C ILE A 601 15.76 -21.72 -35.37
N THR A 602 14.64 -21.03 -35.64
CA THR A 602 13.63 -21.46 -36.62
C THR A 602 13.86 -20.96 -38.03
N GLY A 603 14.79 -20.03 -38.25
CA GLY A 603 14.98 -19.35 -39.53
C GLY A 603 13.77 -18.52 -39.99
N VAL A 604 12.76 -18.33 -39.13
CA VAL A 604 11.58 -17.52 -39.44
C VAL A 604 11.87 -16.08 -39.05
N ASP A 605 11.80 -15.18 -40.03
CA ASP A 605 11.84 -13.74 -39.78
C ASP A 605 10.42 -13.23 -39.59
N ARG A 606 10.13 -12.79 -38.35
CA ARG A 606 8.87 -12.15 -37.94
C ARG A 606 8.36 -11.11 -38.95
N ALA A 607 9.25 -10.25 -39.44
CA ALA A 607 8.87 -9.09 -40.24
C ALA A 607 8.56 -9.45 -41.70
N SER A 608 8.99 -10.62 -42.19
CA SER A 608 8.83 -11.03 -43.58
C SER A 608 8.00 -12.29 -43.78
N TYR A 609 7.84 -13.13 -42.74
CA TYR A 609 7.05 -14.35 -42.82
C TYR A 609 5.54 -14.05 -42.92
N GLN A 610 4.91 -14.53 -43.99
CA GLN A 610 3.49 -14.34 -44.27
C GLN A 610 2.78 -15.66 -44.55
N ARG A 611 1.53 -15.78 -44.11
CA ARG A 611 0.59 -16.79 -44.63
C ARG A 611 -0.45 -16.13 -45.55
N PRO A 612 -0.87 -16.80 -46.64
CA PRO A 612 -1.97 -16.30 -47.46
C PRO A 612 -3.24 -16.05 -46.60
N PRO A 613 -3.95 -14.92 -46.78
CA PRO A 613 -3.75 -13.86 -47.77
C PRO A 613 -2.97 -12.64 -47.23
N GLY A 614 -1.70 -12.82 -46.82
CA GLY A 614 -0.81 -11.73 -46.39
C GLY A 614 -0.86 -11.41 -44.90
N VAL A 615 -1.19 -12.39 -44.05
CA VAL A 615 -1.17 -12.27 -42.59
C VAL A 615 0.25 -12.54 -42.09
N PHE A 616 0.73 -11.74 -41.13
CA PHE A 616 2.01 -11.92 -40.45
C PHE A 616 1.76 -12.50 -39.06
N PRO A 617 1.49 -13.81 -38.93
CA PRO A 617 0.99 -14.38 -37.68
C PRO A 617 2.03 -14.30 -36.55
N VAL A 618 3.32 -14.42 -36.88
CA VAL A 618 4.41 -14.29 -35.88
C VAL A 618 4.53 -12.86 -35.38
N ASP A 619 4.45 -11.87 -36.28
CA ASP A 619 4.50 -10.45 -35.90
C ASP A 619 3.29 -10.04 -35.06
N ALA A 620 2.08 -10.43 -35.49
CA ALA A 620 0.87 -10.15 -34.75
C ALA A 620 0.93 -10.72 -33.31
N THR A 621 1.31 -11.99 -33.16
CA THR A 621 1.47 -12.62 -31.85
C THR A 621 2.60 -11.98 -31.03
N PHE A 622 3.72 -11.61 -31.65
CA PHE A 622 4.80 -10.91 -30.94
C PHE A 622 4.32 -9.55 -30.40
N GLN A 623 3.62 -8.75 -31.21
CA GLN A 623 3.11 -7.44 -30.76
C GLN A 623 2.07 -7.59 -29.65
N GLU A 624 1.20 -8.59 -29.74
CA GLU A 624 0.20 -8.90 -28.71
C GLU A 624 0.88 -9.30 -27.38
N LEU A 625 1.93 -10.11 -27.43
CA LEU A 625 2.58 -10.66 -26.25
C LEU A 625 3.73 -9.81 -25.71
N ARG A 626 4.17 -8.77 -26.43
CA ARG A 626 5.39 -8.00 -26.11
C ARG A 626 5.40 -7.45 -24.68
N GLN A 627 4.27 -6.93 -24.22
CA GLN A 627 4.13 -6.38 -22.87
C GLN A 627 4.15 -7.46 -21.79
N SER A 628 3.75 -8.68 -22.14
CA SER A 628 3.78 -9.84 -21.27
C SER A 628 5.10 -10.62 -21.37
N LEU A 629 6.12 -10.12 -22.06
CA LEU A 629 7.48 -10.70 -22.12
C LEU A 629 8.45 -9.88 -21.27
N PRO A 630 9.57 -10.46 -20.79
CA PRO A 630 10.54 -9.74 -19.97
C PRO A 630 11.09 -8.49 -20.69
N ALA A 631 11.13 -7.36 -19.99
CA ALA A 631 11.64 -6.10 -20.53
C ALA A 631 13.08 -5.78 -20.10
N VAL A 632 13.58 -6.44 -19.05
CA VAL A 632 14.91 -6.24 -18.48
C VAL A 632 15.59 -7.58 -18.21
N GLU A 633 16.92 -7.59 -18.23
CA GLU A 633 17.74 -8.80 -18.07
C GLU A 633 17.96 -9.18 -16.58
N ASP A 634 16.89 -9.25 -15.79
CA ASP A 634 16.94 -9.59 -14.37
C ASP A 634 16.01 -10.77 -14.04
N VAL A 635 16.60 -11.86 -13.54
CA VAL A 635 15.85 -13.06 -13.14
C VAL A 635 14.83 -12.81 -12.03
N ASN A 636 15.06 -11.81 -11.17
CA ASN A 636 14.12 -11.45 -10.10
C ASN A 636 12.83 -10.81 -10.64
N THR A 637 12.84 -10.35 -11.90
CA THR A 637 11.66 -9.78 -12.56
C THR A 637 10.85 -10.81 -13.35
N LEU A 638 11.24 -12.09 -13.31
CA LEU A 638 10.53 -13.14 -14.05
C LEU A 638 9.20 -13.51 -13.38
N LEU A 639 8.08 -13.06 -13.97
CA LEU A 639 6.72 -13.37 -13.53
C LEU A 639 6.13 -14.62 -14.23
N SER A 640 5.09 -15.20 -13.62
CA SER A 640 4.32 -16.31 -14.21
C SER A 640 3.68 -15.95 -15.55
N ALA A 641 3.25 -14.69 -15.73
CA ALA A 641 2.72 -14.18 -16.98
C ALA A 641 3.71 -14.31 -18.15
N HIS A 642 5.02 -14.12 -17.89
CA HIS A 642 6.06 -14.29 -18.90
C HIS A 642 6.13 -15.73 -19.42
N GLN A 643 5.94 -16.73 -18.55
CA GLN A 643 6.00 -18.13 -18.96
C GLN A 643 4.92 -18.48 -20.00
N VAL A 644 3.72 -17.92 -19.84
CA VAL A 644 2.61 -18.13 -20.77
C VAL A 644 2.89 -17.45 -22.12
N ALA A 645 3.33 -16.19 -22.09
CA ALA A 645 3.67 -15.42 -23.29
C ALA A 645 4.81 -16.07 -24.09
N ILE A 646 5.87 -16.51 -23.39
CA ILE A 646 7.01 -17.23 -23.95
C ILE A 646 6.56 -18.51 -24.66
N ALA A 647 5.67 -19.29 -24.03
CA ALA A 647 5.16 -20.52 -24.61
C ALA A 647 4.29 -20.26 -25.86
N GLN A 648 3.41 -19.25 -25.81
CA GLN A 648 2.57 -18.88 -26.96
C GLN A 648 3.41 -18.40 -28.14
N LEU A 649 4.42 -17.56 -27.89
CA LEU A 649 5.34 -17.10 -28.93
C LEU A 649 6.16 -18.26 -29.52
N ALA A 650 6.68 -19.16 -28.67
CA ALA A 650 7.39 -20.36 -29.12
C ALA A 650 6.51 -21.27 -30.01
N ILE A 651 5.25 -21.48 -29.63
CA ILE A 651 4.27 -22.22 -30.43
C ILE A 651 4.09 -21.55 -31.78
N GLN A 652 3.96 -20.22 -31.83
CA GLN A 652 3.72 -19.49 -33.07
C GLN A 652 4.92 -19.55 -34.03
N TYR A 653 6.14 -19.45 -33.51
CA TYR A 653 7.38 -19.62 -34.28
C TYR A 653 7.52 -21.05 -34.83
N CYS A 654 7.26 -22.06 -34.00
CA CYS A 654 7.30 -23.46 -34.42
C CYS A 654 6.18 -23.80 -35.43
N ASP A 655 5.00 -23.21 -35.28
CA ASP A 655 3.92 -23.33 -36.25
C ASP A 655 4.28 -22.67 -37.58
N ALA A 656 4.96 -21.52 -37.55
CA ALA A 656 5.43 -20.86 -38.75
C ALA A 656 6.41 -21.73 -39.55
N ILE A 657 7.41 -22.32 -38.92
CA ILE A 657 8.43 -23.11 -39.64
C ILE A 657 7.96 -24.52 -40.05
N ILE A 658 7.07 -25.16 -39.30
CA ILE A 658 6.59 -26.54 -39.62
C ILE A 658 5.31 -26.53 -40.47
N GLY A 659 4.41 -25.57 -40.21
CA GLY A 659 3.08 -25.51 -40.81
C GLY A 659 2.11 -26.58 -40.29
N SER A 660 0.99 -26.72 -40.98
CA SER A 660 -0.02 -27.75 -40.73
C SER A 660 -0.07 -28.78 -41.86
N ASN A 661 -0.84 -29.85 -41.71
CA ASN A 661 -1.05 -30.78 -42.83
C ASN A 661 -1.86 -30.17 -43.98
N ALA A 662 -2.70 -29.15 -43.69
CA ALA A 662 -3.44 -28.41 -44.70
C ALA A 662 -2.56 -27.36 -45.40
N GLU A 663 -1.65 -26.74 -44.65
CA GLU A 663 -0.76 -25.66 -45.09
C GLU A 663 0.67 -25.91 -44.57
N PRO A 664 1.41 -26.84 -45.18
CA PRO A 664 2.79 -27.13 -44.77
C PRO A 664 3.73 -26.00 -45.20
N ASN A 665 4.68 -25.64 -44.36
CA ASN A 665 5.75 -24.73 -44.78
C ASN A 665 6.78 -25.52 -45.60
N PRO A 666 7.03 -25.17 -46.88
CA PRO A 666 8.01 -25.87 -47.72
C PRO A 666 9.45 -25.74 -47.22
N ASP A 667 9.75 -24.70 -46.44
CA ASP A 667 11.10 -24.40 -45.95
C ASP A 667 11.49 -25.23 -44.71
N ALA A 668 10.56 -26.00 -44.13
CA ALA A 668 10.85 -26.92 -43.02
C ALA A 668 12.00 -27.89 -43.35
N GLY A 669 12.12 -28.31 -44.61
CA GLY A 669 13.20 -29.18 -45.08
C GLY A 669 14.61 -28.57 -45.01
N SER A 670 14.72 -27.24 -44.86
CA SER A 670 16.02 -26.56 -44.67
C SER A 670 16.62 -26.79 -43.29
N ILE A 671 15.77 -27.00 -42.28
CA ILE A 671 16.17 -27.30 -40.90
C ILE A 671 16.23 -28.81 -40.68
N TRP A 672 15.28 -29.56 -41.27
CA TRP A 672 15.16 -31.01 -41.11
C TRP A 672 15.25 -31.76 -42.45
N PRO A 673 16.40 -31.78 -43.13
CA PRO A 673 16.55 -32.35 -44.48
C PRO A 673 16.32 -33.87 -44.56
N GLY A 674 16.32 -34.57 -43.42
CA GLY A 674 16.11 -36.02 -43.34
C GLY A 674 14.79 -36.45 -42.67
N PHE A 675 13.96 -35.51 -42.22
CA PHE A 675 12.71 -35.82 -41.52
C PHE A 675 11.52 -35.74 -42.47
N ASP A 676 10.75 -36.83 -42.58
CA ASP A 676 9.57 -36.87 -43.45
C ASP A 676 8.31 -36.50 -42.66
N PHE A 677 7.92 -35.23 -42.72
CA PHE A 677 6.72 -34.72 -42.06
C PHE A 677 5.41 -35.31 -42.60
N ASN A 678 5.43 -35.97 -43.77
CA ASN A 678 4.23 -36.55 -44.39
C ASN A 678 4.05 -38.04 -44.06
N GLN A 679 5.02 -38.67 -43.39
CA GLN A 679 4.85 -40.01 -42.84
C GLN A 679 3.89 -40.01 -41.66
N ALA A 680 3.31 -41.18 -41.37
CA ALA A 680 2.54 -41.38 -40.15
C ALA A 680 3.42 -41.16 -38.91
N ALA A 681 2.86 -40.56 -37.86
CA ALA A 681 3.60 -40.14 -36.67
C ALA A 681 4.45 -41.26 -36.05
N SER A 682 3.91 -42.48 -35.97
CA SER A 682 4.61 -43.65 -35.42
C SER A 682 5.81 -44.10 -36.26
N GLN A 683 5.86 -43.76 -37.55
CA GLN A 683 7.00 -44.05 -38.43
C GLN A 683 8.01 -42.89 -38.42
N ALA A 684 7.51 -41.65 -38.53
CA ALA A 684 8.33 -40.44 -38.53
C ALA A 684 9.11 -40.28 -37.20
N PHE A 685 8.47 -40.57 -36.07
CA PHE A 685 9.09 -40.53 -34.74
C PHE A 685 9.45 -41.91 -34.17
N SER A 686 9.63 -42.90 -35.04
CA SER A 686 10.17 -44.20 -34.62
C SER A 686 11.55 -44.05 -33.96
N ALA A 687 11.99 -45.07 -33.22
CA ALA A 687 13.31 -45.08 -32.58
C ALA A 687 14.47 -44.82 -33.58
N ALA A 688 14.30 -45.21 -34.85
CA ALA A 688 15.31 -44.99 -35.89
C ALA A 688 15.29 -43.56 -36.46
N ASN A 689 14.15 -42.87 -36.41
CA ASN A 689 13.93 -41.63 -37.18
C ASN A 689 13.84 -40.37 -36.31
N ARG A 690 13.44 -40.46 -35.04
CA ARG A 690 13.22 -39.28 -34.17
C ARG A 690 14.43 -38.35 -34.00
N ALA A 691 15.65 -38.91 -34.04
CA ALA A 691 16.89 -38.13 -33.98
C ALA A 691 17.06 -37.18 -35.18
N THR A 692 16.51 -37.53 -36.35
CA THR A 692 16.55 -36.66 -37.54
C THR A 692 15.74 -35.37 -37.37
N PHE A 693 14.83 -35.32 -36.40
CA PHE A 693 14.10 -34.11 -35.99
C PHE A 693 14.77 -33.39 -34.82
N VAL A 694 15.12 -34.13 -33.77
CA VAL A 694 15.55 -33.53 -32.50
C VAL A 694 17.00 -33.06 -32.53
N ASP A 695 17.90 -33.74 -33.26
CA ASP A 695 19.31 -33.34 -33.28
C ASP A 695 19.55 -31.97 -33.92
N PRO A 696 18.98 -31.65 -35.11
CA PRO A 696 19.13 -30.30 -35.69
C PRO A 696 18.52 -29.21 -34.82
N LEU A 697 17.44 -29.53 -34.09
CA LEU A 697 16.73 -28.61 -33.22
C LEU A 697 17.55 -28.28 -31.96
N ILE A 698 18.09 -29.29 -31.26
CA ILE A 698 18.97 -29.09 -30.09
C ILE A 698 20.23 -28.33 -30.50
N ALA A 699 20.83 -28.69 -31.65
CA ALA A 699 22.03 -28.04 -32.14
C ALA A 699 21.81 -26.55 -32.45
N ARG A 700 20.64 -26.17 -32.96
CA ARG A 700 20.31 -24.76 -33.20
C ARG A 700 19.95 -24.01 -31.92
N ALA A 701 19.24 -24.64 -30.98
CA ALA A 701 18.81 -24.01 -29.74
C ALA A 701 19.95 -23.78 -28.75
N THR A 702 20.91 -24.71 -28.68
CA THR A 702 21.95 -24.73 -27.63
C THR A 702 23.38 -24.77 -28.17
N GLY A 703 23.56 -24.93 -29.48
CA GLY A 703 24.89 -25.14 -30.07
C GLY A 703 25.48 -26.53 -29.81
N GLN A 704 24.77 -27.44 -29.10
CA GLN A 704 25.28 -28.75 -28.73
C GLN A 704 24.90 -29.85 -29.71
N THR A 705 25.78 -30.84 -29.85
CA THR A 705 25.57 -32.03 -30.70
C THR A 705 25.85 -33.30 -29.89
N PRO A 706 25.40 -34.50 -30.32
CA PRO A 706 25.59 -35.73 -29.55
C PRO A 706 27.05 -36.06 -29.17
N ALA A 707 28.01 -35.57 -29.95
CA ALA A 707 29.44 -35.77 -29.75
C ALA A 707 30.21 -34.45 -29.54
N GLY A 708 29.50 -33.35 -29.26
CA GLY A 708 30.06 -32.02 -29.05
C GLY A 708 30.49 -31.76 -27.61
N PRO A 709 31.29 -30.70 -27.36
CA PRO A 709 31.61 -30.28 -26.00
C PRO A 709 30.35 -29.75 -25.29
N ALA A 710 30.17 -30.14 -24.02
CA ALA A 710 29.12 -29.59 -23.18
C ALA A 710 29.49 -28.15 -22.74
N ILE A 711 28.49 -27.27 -22.73
CA ILE A 711 28.63 -25.91 -22.21
C ILE A 711 28.15 -25.93 -20.76
N ALA A 712 29.01 -25.57 -19.82
CA ALA A 712 28.77 -25.77 -18.39
C ALA A 712 27.59 -24.96 -17.80
N THR A 713 27.14 -23.92 -18.50
CA THR A 713 26.11 -22.98 -18.05
C THR A 713 24.72 -23.26 -18.66
N GLN A 714 24.53 -24.39 -19.33
CA GLN A 714 23.25 -24.79 -19.91
C GLN A 714 23.06 -26.32 -19.86
N PRO A 715 21.83 -26.84 -20.02
CA PRO A 715 21.59 -28.28 -20.02
C PRO A 715 22.39 -28.99 -21.12
N SER A 716 22.91 -30.17 -20.85
CA SER A 716 23.66 -30.97 -21.83
C SER A 716 22.75 -31.49 -22.94
N TYR A 717 23.33 -31.81 -24.11
CA TYR A 717 22.60 -32.49 -25.18
C TYR A 717 21.86 -33.74 -24.66
N ALA A 718 22.48 -34.53 -23.77
CA ALA A 718 21.90 -35.76 -23.25
C ALA A 718 20.63 -35.50 -22.44
N GLU A 719 20.65 -34.51 -21.53
CA GLU A 719 19.49 -34.14 -20.71
C GLU A 719 18.32 -33.65 -21.58
N ILE A 720 18.60 -32.81 -22.58
CA ILE A 720 17.56 -32.32 -23.49
C ILE A 720 17.01 -33.46 -24.35
N TYR A 721 17.87 -34.32 -24.88
CA TYR A 721 17.45 -35.48 -25.67
C TYR A 721 16.64 -36.47 -24.84
N GLU A 722 16.97 -36.65 -23.56
CA GLU A 722 16.23 -37.50 -22.63
C GLU A 722 14.78 -37.04 -22.47
N GLU A 723 14.56 -35.75 -22.25
CA GLU A 723 13.22 -35.18 -22.11
C GLU A 723 12.41 -35.18 -23.42
N LEU A 724 13.06 -34.91 -24.56
CA LEU A 724 12.36 -34.77 -25.84
C LEU A 724 12.12 -36.11 -26.55
N ALA A 725 13.09 -37.03 -26.54
CA ALA A 725 13.14 -38.13 -27.51
C ALA A 725 13.62 -39.50 -27.00
N SER A 726 14.15 -39.64 -25.78
CA SER A 726 14.80 -40.89 -25.35
C SER A 726 13.91 -42.13 -25.38
N PHE A 727 14.24 -43.11 -26.23
CA PHE A 727 13.46 -44.33 -26.34
C PHE A 727 13.83 -45.35 -25.24
N GLN A 728 13.07 -45.42 -24.14
CA GLN A 728 13.19 -46.51 -23.16
C GLN A 728 12.04 -47.52 -23.29
N ALA A 729 12.39 -48.80 -23.49
CA ALA A 729 11.41 -49.88 -23.54
C ALA A 729 11.13 -50.46 -22.14
N ALA A 730 9.88 -50.32 -21.71
CA ALA A 730 9.15 -51.03 -20.65
C ALA A 730 9.52 -50.82 -19.16
N ASN A 731 8.47 -50.47 -18.38
CA ASN A 731 8.30 -50.52 -16.91
C ASN A 731 8.69 -49.29 -16.04
N GLY A 732 8.13 -48.11 -16.32
CA GLY A 732 7.69 -47.25 -15.19
C GLY A 732 8.06 -45.76 -15.14
N ARG A 733 7.93 -45.03 -16.27
CA ARG A 733 7.64 -43.58 -16.48
C ARG A 733 8.63 -42.47 -16.06
N PRO A 734 8.63 -41.32 -16.79
CA PRO A 734 7.72 -40.92 -17.88
C PRO A 734 8.28 -41.13 -19.29
N ASP A 735 7.40 -41.45 -20.22
CA ASP A 735 7.65 -41.40 -21.66
C ASP A 735 8.17 -39.97 -22.01
N ASN A 736 9.25 -39.86 -22.78
CA ASN A 736 9.71 -38.56 -23.30
C ASN A 736 8.56 -37.84 -24.04
N LEU A 737 8.71 -36.55 -24.32
CA LEU A 737 7.64 -35.75 -24.94
C LEU A 737 7.08 -36.38 -26.23
N ILE A 738 7.95 -36.89 -27.11
CA ILE A 738 7.53 -37.56 -28.35
C ILE A 738 6.65 -38.78 -28.06
N ASP A 739 7.06 -39.66 -27.15
CA ASP A 739 6.31 -40.89 -26.84
C ASP A 739 4.99 -40.58 -26.13
N ARG A 740 4.93 -39.54 -25.28
CA ARG A 740 3.67 -39.03 -24.70
C ARG A 740 2.71 -38.55 -25.79
N LEU A 741 3.20 -37.82 -26.77
CA LEU A 741 2.37 -37.29 -27.85
C LEU A 741 1.95 -38.37 -28.85
N LEU A 742 2.80 -39.39 -29.08
CA LEU A 742 2.47 -40.57 -29.90
C LEU A 742 1.38 -41.45 -29.29
N ALA A 743 1.24 -41.45 -27.96
CA ALA A 743 0.13 -42.12 -27.28
C ALA A 743 -1.22 -41.40 -27.48
N GLY A 744 -1.18 -40.11 -27.86
CA GLY A 744 -2.35 -39.30 -28.18
C GLY A 744 -2.74 -39.33 -29.67
N PRO A 745 -3.79 -38.59 -30.07
CA PRO A 745 -4.27 -38.53 -31.45
C PRO A 745 -3.44 -37.60 -32.38
N SER A 746 -2.25 -37.15 -31.93
CA SER A 746 -1.45 -36.13 -32.61
C SER A 746 -0.84 -36.65 -33.92
N ASP A 747 -0.95 -35.85 -34.99
CA ASP A 747 -0.24 -36.12 -36.25
C ASP A 747 1.24 -35.69 -36.20
N THR A 748 2.02 -36.06 -37.22
CA THR A 748 3.46 -35.80 -37.27
C THR A 748 3.82 -34.33 -37.12
N ARG A 749 3.05 -33.41 -37.71
CA ARG A 749 3.31 -31.97 -37.61
C ARG A 749 2.89 -31.41 -36.25
N ALA A 750 1.80 -31.90 -35.68
CA ALA A 750 1.41 -31.54 -34.32
C ALA A 750 2.51 -31.94 -33.31
N ILE A 751 3.03 -33.17 -33.39
CA ILE A 751 4.13 -33.62 -32.53
C ILE A 751 5.39 -32.78 -32.75
N ALA A 752 5.78 -32.55 -34.01
CA ALA A 752 6.93 -31.72 -34.35
C ALA A 752 6.82 -30.30 -33.77
N LYS A 753 5.64 -29.67 -33.88
CA LYS A 753 5.39 -28.33 -33.33
C LYS A 753 5.49 -28.31 -31.82
N SER A 754 4.89 -29.28 -31.14
CA SER A 754 4.98 -29.38 -29.67
C SER A 754 6.41 -29.57 -29.19
N VAL A 755 7.18 -30.47 -29.83
CA VAL A 755 8.60 -30.70 -29.47
C VAL A 755 9.46 -29.47 -29.72
N CYS A 756 9.25 -28.80 -30.86
CA CYS A 756 9.89 -27.52 -31.17
C CYS A 756 9.56 -26.47 -30.10
N ALA A 757 8.27 -26.26 -29.80
CA ALA A 757 7.83 -25.22 -28.89
C ALA A 757 8.29 -25.48 -27.45
N SER A 758 8.33 -26.74 -27.02
CA SER A 758 8.85 -27.12 -25.71
C SER A 758 10.33 -26.81 -25.55
N LEU A 759 11.15 -26.93 -26.61
CA LEU A 759 12.55 -26.53 -26.53
C LEU A 759 12.72 -25.01 -26.59
N LEU A 760 12.00 -24.33 -27.48
CA LEU A 760 12.07 -22.87 -27.61
C LEU A 760 11.60 -22.15 -26.34
N GLY A 761 10.53 -22.64 -25.69
CA GLY A 761 10.03 -22.07 -24.44
C GLY A 761 10.76 -22.55 -23.19
N SER A 762 11.91 -23.22 -23.32
CA SER A 762 12.64 -23.77 -22.17
C SER A 762 13.68 -22.80 -21.62
N ALA A 763 14.14 -23.04 -20.39
CA ALA A 763 15.22 -22.26 -19.79
C ALA A 763 16.51 -22.22 -20.65
N ALA A 764 16.76 -23.26 -21.47
CA ALA A 764 17.96 -23.35 -22.31
C ALA A 764 18.04 -22.23 -23.38
N THR A 765 16.91 -21.62 -23.72
CA THR A 765 16.79 -20.56 -24.73
C THR A 765 16.39 -19.21 -24.11
N LEU A 766 16.23 -19.14 -22.79
CA LEU A 766 15.69 -17.96 -22.10
C LEU A 766 16.63 -17.40 -21.04
N ILE A 767 17.41 -18.24 -20.37
CA ILE A 767 18.36 -17.82 -19.33
C ILE A 767 19.72 -17.52 -19.95
N GLN A 768 20.37 -16.43 -19.51
CA GLN A 768 21.71 -16.03 -19.95
C GLN A 768 22.67 -15.69 -18.82
#